data_AF-A0A7X1IYW1-F1
#
_entry.id   AF-A0A7X1IYW1-F1
#
_cell.length_a   1.000
_cell.length_b   1.000
_cell.length_c   1.000
_cell.angle_alpha   90.00
_cell.angle_beta   90.00
_cell.angle_gamma   90.00
#
_symmetry.space_group_name_H-M   'P 1'
#
loop_
_entity.id
_entity.type
_entity.pdbx_description
1 polymer ?
#
loop_
_entity_poly.entity_id
_entity_poly.type
_entity_poly.pdbx_seq_one_letter_code
_entity_poly.pdbx_strand_id
1 'polypeptide(L)'
;MKQFPARGVRHLWELGSQTASCTAARGYFREAIRHPRLNYAQRSVITRALDLIDEQLEALAKAIGCLSATERDLLRPRTQQERFRDACILTFLNRSLHFRDSYPVSSCVPDAQAVHGTYGPLPWWNIVVRTGEETEAARAALSEGVLPLGFERDPGHASRLLLICRKPRTKSLGMRAHFVFDLDNPAHACELLLIAKSSGVPIDLYAESHNGQDEWDIESTHLGTLYAPIGPELAGLVTEGAIEALTRSLPGARDSDLDEHEGIEPLVEALRRLPPAGVQYFSSGRHITASSHRDLEGGVVALKADPPVELSGFSRGTKKRQQSSGSRETRTRTPLPRPRTTGFVYVQRNPAFPDMLKIGYSDRLAEDRAKELYGTSVPFPYEVLFRALSSRPEDVERAVHRLLTAQRVNADREFFRVTLETAIEAIRHCQGEATGITTWEPTPAIHRLRADDRVVLPLRAGQLFALTAYPHLLSSSAEVLDFWQAHADGDLLEIHATRDPGHVAGISDNDPGAFEDPVPFLNREKTARNGMLHGRERMVAGDRLIWFSDEEGPTDARGVVFEADAFCQVTYRTAAIRRGPLGIPLLLNDLDRDIPDAMGTLIRDVLALDPPRSWAPRNPQEEDGWAVAATDPQPPERWLPQLERRRRNVRRDRS
;
A
#
# COMPACT_ATOMS: atom_id res chain seq x y z
N MET A 1 -1.35 -14.91 30.76
CA MET A 1 -1.38 -13.57 30.15
C MET A 1 -0.11 -13.36 29.35
N LYS A 2 -0.15 -13.57 28.03
CA LYS A 2 0.99 -13.29 27.15
C LYS A 2 0.93 -11.80 26.78
N GLN A 3 1.98 -11.07 27.13
CA GLN A 3 2.13 -9.65 26.84
C GLN A 3 2.21 -9.43 25.32
N PHE A 4 1.41 -8.48 24.81
CA PHE A 4 1.53 -7.90 23.47
C PHE A 4 2.95 -7.38 23.22
N PRO A 5 3.47 -7.38 21.97
CA PRO A 5 4.79 -6.84 21.67
C PRO A 5 4.78 -5.31 21.80
N ALA A 6 5.11 -4.82 23.00
CA ALA A 6 5.03 -3.42 23.42
C ALA A 6 6.10 -2.47 22.85
N ARG A 7 6.71 -2.76 21.68
CA ARG A 7 7.81 -1.91 21.15
C ARG A 7 7.37 -0.82 20.17
N GLY A 8 6.31 -1.02 19.38
CA GLY A 8 5.83 -0.01 18.40
C GLY A 8 4.98 1.13 19.00
N VAL A 9 4.39 0.92 20.18
CA VAL A 9 3.38 1.83 20.78
C VAL A 9 3.87 2.50 22.06
N ARG A 10 5.12 2.22 22.47
CA ARG A 10 5.70 2.68 23.75
C ARG A 10 5.65 4.20 23.89
N HIS A 11 5.91 4.93 22.80
CA HIS A 11 5.87 6.39 22.79
C HIS A 11 4.45 6.93 23.03
N LEU A 12 3.41 6.29 22.46
CA LEU A 12 2.01 6.66 22.73
C LEU A 12 1.64 6.40 24.18
N TRP A 13 2.05 5.24 24.73
CA TRP A 13 1.80 4.92 26.14
C TRP A 13 2.52 5.89 27.09
N GLU A 14 3.79 6.22 26.81
CA GLU A 14 4.57 7.18 27.60
C GLU A 14 3.95 8.59 27.54
N LEU A 15 3.60 9.09 26.34
CA LEU A 15 2.95 10.39 26.17
C LEU A 15 1.58 10.44 26.85
N GLY A 16 0.76 9.40 26.70
CA GLY A 16 -0.55 9.30 27.33
C GLY A 16 -0.48 9.24 28.85
N SER A 17 0.40 8.38 29.40
CA SER A 17 0.59 8.23 30.84
C SER A 17 1.14 9.49 31.50
N GLN A 18 2.10 10.16 30.85
CA GLN A 18 2.62 11.44 31.34
C GLN A 18 1.56 12.54 31.30
N THR A 19 0.76 12.60 30.23
CA THR A 19 -0.35 13.56 30.11
C THR A 19 -1.40 13.35 31.19
N ALA A 20 -1.79 12.11 31.45
CA ALA A 20 -2.74 11.76 32.51
C ALA A 20 -2.19 12.11 33.90
N SER A 21 -0.94 11.73 34.18
CA SER A 21 -0.27 12.00 35.46
C SER A 21 -0.12 13.49 35.73
N CYS A 22 0.31 14.27 34.73
CA CYS A 22 0.43 15.74 34.86
C CYS A 22 -0.93 16.40 35.03
N THR A 23 -1.96 15.93 34.32
CA THR A 23 -3.34 16.46 34.45
C THR A 23 -3.91 16.20 35.84
N ALA A 24 -3.73 14.98 36.37
CA ALA A 24 -4.15 14.61 37.72
C ALA A 24 -3.39 15.41 38.79
N ALA A 25 -2.07 15.52 38.66
CA ALA A 25 -1.23 16.32 39.56
C ALA A 25 -1.66 17.80 39.56
N ARG A 26 -1.93 18.36 38.39
CA ARG A 26 -2.46 19.74 38.26
C ARG A 26 -3.78 19.91 38.99
N GLY A 27 -4.71 18.96 38.85
CA GLY A 27 -5.99 18.96 39.56
C GLY A 27 -5.79 18.95 41.08
N TYR A 28 -4.97 18.01 41.56
CA TYR A 28 -4.64 17.88 42.98
C TYR A 28 -4.01 19.15 43.55
N PHE A 29 -2.99 19.73 42.88
CA PHE A 29 -2.34 20.95 43.38
C PHE A 29 -3.24 22.19 43.32
N ARG A 30 -4.16 22.28 42.34
CA ARG A 30 -5.19 23.33 42.28
C ARG A 30 -6.22 23.23 43.40
N GLU A 31 -6.51 22.02 43.87
CA GLU A 31 -7.36 21.81 45.05
C GLU A 31 -6.58 22.08 46.34
N ALA A 32 -5.36 21.54 46.44
CA ALA A 32 -4.49 21.69 47.60
C ALA A 32 -4.20 23.16 47.91
N ILE A 33 -3.89 24.01 46.91
CA ILE A 33 -3.59 25.43 47.10
C ILE A 33 -4.77 26.23 47.70
N ARG A 34 -6.01 25.73 47.55
CA ARG A 34 -7.22 26.34 48.12
C ARG A 34 -7.40 25.99 49.60
N HIS A 35 -6.59 25.09 50.15
CA HIS A 35 -6.73 24.65 51.54
C HIS A 35 -6.36 25.77 52.53
N PRO A 36 -7.25 26.11 53.49
CA PRO A 36 -7.11 27.31 54.32
C PRO A 36 -5.93 27.28 55.32
N ARG A 37 -5.35 26.10 55.58
CA ARG A 37 -4.24 25.92 56.54
C ARG A 37 -2.82 26.02 55.94
N LEU A 38 -2.69 26.31 54.64
CA LEU A 38 -1.38 26.42 53.99
C LEU A 38 -0.65 27.72 54.35
N ASN A 39 0.59 27.59 54.83
CA ASN A 39 1.46 28.73 55.08
C ASN A 39 2.06 29.31 53.79
N TYR A 40 2.64 30.51 53.86
CA TYR A 40 3.16 31.24 52.69
C TYR A 40 4.23 30.46 51.90
N ALA A 41 5.15 29.80 52.60
CA ALA A 41 6.22 29.00 51.97
C ALA A 41 5.64 27.79 51.20
N GLN A 42 4.68 27.09 51.80
CA GLN A 42 4.00 25.95 51.16
C GLN A 42 3.18 26.39 49.94
N ARG A 43 2.50 27.54 50.01
CA ARG A 43 1.79 28.11 48.85
C ARG A 43 2.75 28.42 47.70
N SER A 44 3.90 29.04 48.00
CA SER A 44 4.93 29.33 46.99
C SER A 44 5.46 28.07 46.32
N VAL A 45 5.66 26.98 47.06
CA VAL A 45 6.09 25.69 46.51
C VAL A 45 5.02 25.07 45.62
N ILE A 46 3.76 25.09 46.05
CA ILE A 46 2.64 24.55 45.27
C ILE A 46 2.41 25.37 43.99
N THR A 47 2.50 26.70 44.06
CA THR A 47 2.43 27.57 42.87
C THR A 47 3.54 27.23 41.88
N ARG A 48 4.79 27.09 42.35
CA ARG A 48 5.90 26.72 41.46
C ARG A 48 5.73 25.32 40.86
N ALA A 49 5.19 24.37 41.62
CA ALA A 49 4.87 23.04 41.12
C ALA A 49 3.77 23.08 40.04
N LEU A 50 2.74 23.92 40.21
CA LEU A 50 1.71 24.15 39.19
C LEU A 50 2.30 24.73 37.90
N ASP A 51 3.19 25.72 37.99
CA ASP A 51 3.85 26.32 36.82
C ASP A 51 4.64 25.26 36.04
N LEU A 52 5.43 24.43 36.72
CA LEU A 52 6.21 23.35 36.10
C LEU A 52 5.31 22.28 35.44
N ILE A 53 4.17 21.97 36.06
CA ILE A 53 3.22 21.01 35.50
C ILE A 53 2.53 21.60 34.26
N ASP A 54 2.17 22.89 34.28
CA ASP A 54 1.57 23.55 33.12
C ASP A 54 2.59 23.68 31.96
N GLU A 55 3.86 23.99 32.24
CA GLU A 55 4.96 23.95 31.25
C GLU A 55 5.12 22.55 30.63
N GLN A 56 5.10 21.49 31.46
CA GLN A 56 5.21 20.11 30.98
C GLN A 56 3.99 19.69 30.14
N LEU A 57 2.79 20.09 30.53
CA LEU A 57 1.57 19.83 29.75
C LEU A 57 1.61 20.54 28.40
N GLU A 58 2.18 21.75 28.31
CA GLU A 58 2.36 22.45 27.04
C GLU A 58 3.38 21.75 26.13
N ALA A 59 4.48 21.25 26.70
CA ALA A 59 5.47 20.45 25.97
C ALA A 59 4.87 19.14 25.44
N LEU A 60 4.09 18.43 26.27
CA LEU A 60 3.37 17.23 25.88
C LEU A 60 2.33 17.51 24.79
N ALA A 61 1.58 18.62 24.88
CA ALA A 61 0.62 19.01 23.85
C ALA A 61 1.29 19.28 22.50
N LYS A 62 2.48 19.91 22.48
CA LYS A 62 3.28 20.10 21.26
C LYS A 62 3.75 18.76 20.70
N ALA A 63 4.25 17.86 21.55
CA ALA A 63 4.68 16.52 21.15
C ALA A 63 3.53 15.69 20.56
N ILE A 64 2.35 15.71 21.20
CA ILE A 64 1.13 15.05 20.69
C ILE A 64 0.68 15.70 19.36
N GLY A 65 0.83 17.02 19.20
CA GLY A 65 0.53 17.74 17.97
C GLY A 65 1.35 17.29 16.76
N CYS A 66 2.54 16.73 16.98
CA CYS A 66 3.40 16.18 15.93
C CYS A 66 3.01 14.76 15.49
N LEU A 67 2.08 14.10 16.19
CA LEU A 67 1.63 12.74 15.85
C LEU A 67 0.63 12.75 14.68
N SER A 68 0.53 11.62 13.98
CA SER A 68 -0.45 11.42 12.91
C SER A 68 -1.89 11.58 13.43
N ALA A 69 -2.85 11.79 12.51
CA ALA A 69 -4.26 11.91 12.90
C ALA A 69 -4.78 10.67 13.65
N THR A 70 -4.32 9.48 13.26
CA THR A 70 -4.66 8.20 13.89
C THR A 70 -4.06 8.08 15.29
N GLU A 71 -2.78 8.42 15.46
CA GLU A 71 -2.11 8.38 16.76
C GLU A 71 -2.67 9.42 17.74
N ARG A 72 -3.06 10.60 17.24
CA ARG A 72 -3.80 11.59 18.03
C ARG A 72 -5.19 11.10 18.43
N ASP A 73 -5.88 10.35 17.57
CA ASP A 73 -7.17 9.71 17.92
C ASP A 73 -7.01 8.63 19.00
N LEU A 74 -5.84 7.97 19.09
CA LEU A 74 -5.54 7.01 20.16
C LEU A 74 -5.26 7.68 21.50
N LEU A 75 -4.71 8.90 21.50
CA LEU A 75 -4.37 9.64 22.73
C LEU A 75 -5.46 10.59 23.21
N ARG A 76 -6.48 10.87 22.39
CA ARG A 76 -7.56 11.77 22.81
C ARG A 76 -8.47 11.11 23.85
N PRO A 77 -9.06 11.89 24.77
CA PRO A 77 -10.13 11.40 25.62
C PRO A 77 -11.27 10.86 24.76
N ARG A 78 -11.65 9.60 25.00
CA ARG A 78 -12.86 9.02 24.43
C ARG A 78 -14.08 9.58 25.14
N THR A 79 -15.10 9.95 24.39
CA THR A 79 -16.41 10.28 24.95
C THR A 79 -17.03 9.02 25.58
N GLN A 80 -17.97 9.21 26.51
CA GLN A 80 -18.70 8.08 27.13
C GLN A 80 -19.38 7.19 26.09
N GLN A 81 -19.91 7.78 25.01
CA GLN A 81 -20.52 7.05 23.90
C GLN A 81 -19.50 6.20 23.13
N GLU A 82 -18.28 6.71 22.91
CA GLU A 82 -17.21 5.96 22.23
C GLU A 82 -16.67 4.84 23.12
N ARG A 83 -16.51 5.08 24.42
CA ARG A 83 -16.14 4.03 25.39
C ARG A 83 -17.16 2.91 25.41
N PHE A 84 -18.45 3.24 25.48
CA PHE A 84 -19.54 2.27 25.40
C PHE A 84 -19.50 1.47 24.10
N ARG A 85 -19.34 2.15 22.95
CA ARG A 85 -19.20 1.50 21.64
C ARG A 85 -18.03 0.51 21.60
N ASP A 86 -16.85 0.96 22.02
CA ASP A 86 -15.62 0.15 21.96
C ASP A 86 -15.69 -1.02 22.94
N ALA A 87 -16.29 -0.85 24.11
CA ALA A 87 -16.56 -1.93 25.07
C ALA A 87 -17.60 -2.93 24.53
N CYS A 88 -18.65 -2.50 23.83
CA CYS A 88 -19.59 -3.40 23.15
C CYS A 88 -18.87 -4.26 22.10
N ILE A 89 -18.05 -3.64 21.26
CA ILE A 89 -17.25 -4.34 20.24
C ILE A 89 -16.32 -5.37 20.91
N LEU A 90 -15.56 -4.96 21.93
CA LEU A 90 -14.64 -5.85 22.65
C LEU A 90 -15.37 -7.05 23.24
N THR A 91 -16.50 -6.81 23.90
CA THR A 91 -17.33 -7.86 24.53
C THR A 91 -17.85 -8.86 23.49
N PHE A 92 -18.33 -8.35 22.35
CA PHE A 92 -18.83 -9.17 21.26
C PHE A 92 -17.72 -10.02 20.63
N LEU A 93 -16.54 -9.44 20.38
CA LEU A 93 -15.37 -10.15 19.83
C LEU A 93 -14.87 -11.24 20.80
N ASN A 94 -14.76 -10.93 22.08
CA ASN A 94 -14.36 -11.90 23.10
C ASN A 94 -15.35 -13.08 23.18
N ARG A 95 -16.65 -12.82 23.04
CA ARG A 95 -17.67 -13.88 23.15
C ARG A 95 -17.82 -14.73 21.89
N SER A 96 -17.74 -14.13 20.72
CA SER A 96 -17.79 -14.84 19.43
C SER A 96 -16.62 -15.82 19.25
N LEU A 97 -15.44 -15.50 19.78
CA LEU A 97 -14.30 -16.43 19.83
C LEU A 97 -14.59 -17.68 20.68
N HIS A 98 -15.25 -17.52 21.84
CA HIS A 98 -15.59 -18.66 22.71
C HIS A 98 -16.65 -19.62 22.12
N PHE A 99 -17.54 -19.14 21.26
CA PHE A 99 -18.53 -19.99 20.60
C PHE A 99 -17.90 -20.92 19.55
N ARG A 100 -16.76 -20.52 18.94
CA ARG A 100 -16.02 -21.34 17.97
C ARG A 100 -15.35 -22.57 18.59
N ASP A 101 -14.87 -22.46 19.83
CA ASP A 101 -14.18 -23.57 20.52
C ASP A 101 -15.12 -24.69 21.00
N SER A 102 -16.44 -24.49 20.97
CA SER A 102 -17.41 -25.33 21.67
C SER A 102 -18.18 -26.33 20.80
N TYR A 103 -17.98 -26.39 19.48
CA TYR A 103 -18.77 -27.25 18.57
C TYR A 103 -17.90 -28.01 17.55
N PRO A 104 -18.02 -29.35 17.47
CA PRO A 104 -17.39 -30.15 16.42
C PRO A 104 -18.43 -30.64 15.40
N VAL A 105 -18.91 -29.83 14.45
CA VAL A 105 -19.77 -30.34 13.35
C VAL A 105 -19.68 -29.50 12.06
N SER A 106 -19.16 -30.14 11.01
CA SER A 106 -19.64 -30.17 9.61
C SER A 106 -20.43 -28.97 9.07
N SER A 107 -19.75 -27.87 8.79
CA SER A 107 -20.19 -26.95 7.72
C SER A 107 -19.28 -27.15 6.52
N CYS A 108 -19.84 -27.31 5.32
CA CYS A 108 -19.12 -27.53 4.07
C CYS A 108 -18.32 -26.31 3.59
N VAL A 109 -18.10 -25.33 4.46
CA VAL A 109 -17.31 -24.13 4.21
C VAL A 109 -15.98 -24.35 4.93
N PRO A 110 -14.84 -24.38 4.21
CA PRO A 110 -13.54 -24.63 4.81
C PRO A 110 -13.32 -23.68 6.00
N ASP A 111 -12.82 -24.25 7.10
CA ASP A 111 -12.37 -23.50 8.26
C ASP A 111 -11.39 -22.40 7.80
N ALA A 112 -11.89 -21.17 7.74
CA ALA A 112 -11.08 -19.98 7.50
C ALA A 112 -10.24 -19.71 8.77
N GLN A 113 -9.20 -20.54 8.96
CA GLN A 113 -8.06 -20.19 9.79
C GLN A 113 -7.47 -18.91 9.24
N ALA A 114 -7.37 -17.89 10.10
CA ALA A 114 -6.92 -16.55 9.74
C ALA A 114 -5.54 -16.56 9.07
N VAL A 115 -5.52 -16.32 7.76
CA VAL A 115 -4.29 -16.27 6.93
C VAL A 115 -3.56 -14.92 7.02
N HIS A 116 -4.14 -13.88 7.65
CA HIS A 116 -3.62 -12.50 7.57
C HIS A 116 -3.44 -11.74 8.89
N GLY A 117 -3.10 -12.41 10.00
CA GLY A 117 -2.51 -11.73 11.18
C GLY A 117 -3.31 -10.60 11.84
N THR A 118 -4.60 -10.42 11.54
CA THR A 118 -5.44 -9.40 12.16
C THR A 118 -6.29 -10.08 13.25
N TYR A 119 -6.07 -9.72 14.52
CA TYR A 119 -6.77 -10.32 15.66
C TYR A 119 -8.28 -9.99 15.64
N GLY A 120 -9.13 -11.00 15.39
CA GLY A 120 -10.56 -11.01 15.76
C GLY A 120 -11.52 -11.57 14.69
N PRO A 121 -12.72 -12.06 15.08
CA PRO A 121 -13.79 -12.47 14.17
C PRO A 121 -14.38 -11.23 13.50
N LEU A 122 -13.74 -10.81 12.41
CA LEU A 122 -14.23 -9.72 11.56
C LEU A 122 -15.47 -10.19 10.80
N PRO A 123 -16.47 -9.32 10.56
CA PRO A 123 -17.61 -9.67 9.73
C PRO A 123 -17.08 -9.93 8.32
N TRP A 124 -17.09 -11.19 7.93
CA TRP A 124 -16.78 -11.66 6.59
C TRP A 124 -18.02 -12.40 6.12
N TRP A 125 -18.62 -11.94 5.03
CA TRP A 125 -19.89 -12.49 4.59
C TRP A 125 -19.70 -13.44 3.44
N ASN A 126 -20.46 -14.51 3.45
CA ASN A 126 -20.57 -15.38 2.29
C ASN A 126 -21.89 -15.07 1.61
N ILE A 127 -21.97 -15.26 0.31
CA ILE A 127 -23.17 -15.19 -0.51
C ILE A 127 -23.15 -16.41 -1.41
N VAL A 128 -24.26 -17.17 -1.42
CA VAL A 128 -24.37 -18.40 -2.20
C VAL A 128 -25.37 -18.20 -3.33
N VAL A 129 -24.92 -18.34 -4.57
CA VAL A 129 -25.73 -18.33 -5.79
C VAL A 129 -26.10 -19.76 -6.18
N ARG A 130 -27.34 -19.96 -6.63
CA ARG A 130 -27.90 -21.28 -6.91
C ARG A 130 -28.31 -21.47 -8.36
N THR A 131 -28.63 -20.38 -9.05
CA THR A 131 -29.07 -20.43 -10.45
C THR A 131 -27.97 -19.95 -11.41
N GLY A 132 -28.07 -20.36 -12.68
CA GLY A 132 -27.16 -19.88 -13.72
C GLY A 132 -27.21 -18.36 -13.88
N GLU A 133 -28.41 -17.76 -13.79
CA GLU A 133 -28.61 -16.31 -13.86
C GLU A 133 -28.02 -15.58 -12.66
N GLU A 134 -28.16 -16.12 -11.43
CA GLU A 134 -27.51 -15.58 -10.23
C GLU A 134 -25.99 -15.69 -10.32
N THR A 135 -25.48 -16.79 -10.87
CA THR A 135 -24.04 -16.99 -11.10
C THR A 135 -23.49 -15.99 -12.10
N GLU A 136 -24.22 -15.73 -13.18
CA GLU A 136 -23.86 -14.71 -14.16
C GLU A 136 -23.88 -13.30 -13.53
N ALA A 137 -24.90 -12.98 -12.74
CA ALA A 137 -24.99 -11.70 -12.01
C ALA A 137 -23.86 -11.51 -10.99
N ALA A 138 -23.50 -12.55 -10.24
CA ALA A 138 -22.39 -12.53 -9.29
C ALA A 138 -21.03 -12.36 -9.97
N ARG A 139 -20.78 -13.07 -11.08
CA ARG A 139 -19.55 -12.87 -11.89
C ARG A 139 -19.49 -11.48 -12.52
N ALA A 140 -20.63 -10.95 -12.95
CA ALA A 140 -20.73 -9.60 -13.47
C ALA A 140 -20.52 -8.53 -12.37
N ALA A 141 -20.84 -8.83 -11.11
CA ALA A 141 -20.52 -7.97 -9.97
C ALA A 141 -19.02 -8.02 -9.61
N LEU A 142 -18.38 -9.19 -9.70
CA LEU A 142 -16.93 -9.37 -9.45
C LEU A 142 -16.05 -8.63 -10.46
N SER A 143 -16.43 -8.66 -11.74
CA SER A 143 -15.65 -8.04 -12.81
C SER A 143 -15.84 -6.52 -12.92
N GLU A 144 -17.05 -6.03 -12.64
CA GLU A 144 -17.41 -4.62 -12.84
C GLU A 144 -17.45 -3.81 -11.52
N GLY A 145 -17.36 -4.47 -10.36
CA GLY A 145 -17.45 -3.86 -9.02
C GLY A 145 -18.88 -3.65 -8.51
N VAL A 146 -19.01 -3.25 -7.24
CA VAL A 146 -20.29 -2.94 -6.56
C VAL A 146 -20.34 -1.49 -6.08
N LEU A 147 -21.53 -0.88 -6.09
CA LEU A 147 -21.78 0.41 -5.43
C LEU A 147 -21.68 0.27 -3.91
N PRO A 148 -21.44 1.38 -3.18
CA PRO A 148 -21.45 1.38 -1.72
C PRO A 148 -22.70 0.74 -1.14
N LEU A 149 -22.52 0.07 -0.01
CA LEU A 149 -23.60 -0.53 0.77
C LEU A 149 -24.72 0.49 1.00
N GLY A 150 -25.97 0.14 0.69
CA GLY A 150 -27.15 0.91 1.07
C GLY A 150 -27.91 0.19 2.18
N PHE A 151 -28.40 0.92 3.19
CA PHE A 151 -29.33 0.37 4.18
C PHE A 151 -30.74 0.92 3.93
N GLU A 152 -31.72 0.03 3.83
CA GLU A 152 -33.14 0.36 3.80
C GLU A 152 -33.79 -0.19 5.08
N ARG A 153 -34.84 0.47 5.59
CA ARG A 153 -35.66 -0.12 6.66
C ARG A 153 -36.57 -1.17 6.05
N ASP A 154 -36.72 -2.32 6.71
CA ASP A 154 -37.72 -3.31 6.33
C ASP A 154 -39.12 -2.69 6.53
N PRO A 155 -39.93 -2.52 5.47
CA PRO A 155 -41.25 -1.93 5.59
C PRO A 155 -42.23 -2.77 6.44
N GLY A 156 -41.93 -4.06 6.65
CA GLY A 156 -42.70 -4.95 7.51
C GLY A 156 -42.24 -5.02 8.97
N HIS A 157 -41.04 -4.51 9.31
CA HIS A 157 -40.45 -4.64 10.65
C HIS A 157 -39.59 -3.42 11.00
N ALA A 158 -40.07 -2.59 11.93
CA ALA A 158 -39.46 -1.29 12.26
C ALA A 158 -38.01 -1.35 12.77
N SER A 159 -37.59 -2.47 13.36
CA SER A 159 -36.25 -2.72 13.90
C SER A 159 -35.31 -3.46 12.93
N ARG A 160 -35.78 -3.85 11.74
CA ARG A 160 -34.95 -4.57 10.76
C ARG A 160 -34.37 -3.63 9.72
N LEU A 161 -33.05 -3.75 9.51
CA LEU A 161 -32.32 -3.08 8.43
C LEU A 161 -32.01 -4.08 7.33
N LEU A 162 -32.24 -3.67 6.08
CA LEU A 162 -31.91 -4.41 4.87
C LEU A 162 -30.69 -3.78 4.22
N LEU A 163 -29.60 -4.53 4.14
CA LEU A 163 -28.44 -4.12 3.36
C LEU A 163 -28.62 -4.49 1.90
N ILE A 164 -28.26 -3.59 1.00
CA ILE A 164 -28.42 -3.74 -0.44
C ILE A 164 -27.09 -3.44 -1.13
N CYS A 165 -26.47 -4.47 -1.70
CA CYS A 165 -25.42 -4.30 -2.70
C CYS A 165 -26.09 -4.00 -4.04
N ARG A 166 -25.80 -2.86 -4.67
CA ARG A 166 -26.30 -2.52 -6.01
C ARG A 166 -25.13 -2.47 -6.98
N LYS A 167 -25.33 -3.00 -8.17
CA LYS A 167 -24.40 -2.82 -9.29
C LYS A 167 -24.61 -1.44 -9.94
N PRO A 168 -23.57 -0.77 -10.48
CA PRO A 168 -23.74 0.39 -11.37
C PRO A 168 -24.58 0.05 -12.61
N ARG A 169 -25.26 1.03 -13.21
CA ARG A 169 -26.16 0.80 -14.36
C ARG A 169 -25.38 0.42 -15.63
N THR A 170 -25.16 -0.88 -15.84
CA THR A 170 -24.60 -1.44 -17.09
C THR A 170 -25.61 -2.34 -17.79
N LYS A 171 -25.26 -2.88 -18.97
CA LYS A 171 -26.14 -3.76 -19.76
C LYS A 171 -26.24 -5.20 -19.20
N SER A 172 -25.37 -5.59 -18.27
CA SER A 172 -25.31 -6.93 -17.69
C SER A 172 -26.21 -7.09 -16.46
N LEU A 173 -26.43 -8.33 -16.04
CA LEU A 173 -27.33 -8.67 -14.93
C LEU A 173 -26.89 -8.01 -13.61
N GLY A 174 -27.85 -7.43 -12.89
CA GLY A 174 -27.63 -6.81 -11.59
C GLY A 174 -27.86 -7.81 -10.46
N MET A 175 -27.01 -7.74 -9.42
CA MET A 175 -27.15 -8.55 -8.22
C MET A 175 -27.68 -7.69 -7.08
N ARG A 176 -28.70 -8.18 -6.36
CA ARG A 176 -29.18 -7.60 -5.10
C ARG A 176 -29.18 -8.65 -4.01
N ALA A 177 -28.31 -8.48 -3.02
CA ALA A 177 -28.28 -9.30 -1.81
C ALA A 177 -28.97 -8.56 -0.67
N HIS A 178 -29.76 -9.26 0.15
CA HIS A 178 -30.48 -8.68 1.27
C HIS A 178 -29.90 -9.20 2.58
N PHE A 179 -29.27 -8.33 3.37
CA PHE A 179 -28.87 -8.65 4.74
C PHE A 179 -29.82 -8.01 5.74
N VAL A 180 -30.60 -8.85 6.45
CA VAL A 180 -31.47 -8.47 7.56
C VAL A 180 -30.68 -8.33 8.88
N PHE A 181 -30.62 -7.13 9.44
CA PHE A 181 -30.13 -6.89 10.80
C PHE A 181 -31.29 -6.52 11.69
N ASP A 182 -31.59 -7.36 12.66
CA ASP A 182 -32.58 -7.07 13.70
C ASP A 182 -31.91 -6.27 14.83
N LEU A 183 -32.21 -4.98 14.93
CA LEU A 183 -31.65 -4.09 15.96
C LEU A 183 -32.11 -4.43 17.37
N ASP A 184 -33.19 -5.21 17.55
CA ASP A 184 -33.56 -5.70 18.87
C ASP A 184 -32.64 -6.86 19.31
N ASN A 185 -31.91 -7.47 18.37
CA ASN A 185 -30.85 -8.43 18.67
C ASN A 185 -29.52 -7.69 18.94
N PRO A 186 -28.99 -7.75 20.18
CA PRO A 186 -27.76 -7.05 20.55
C PRO A 186 -26.53 -7.53 19.76
N ALA A 187 -26.53 -8.76 19.26
CA ALA A 187 -25.45 -9.28 18.44
C ALA A 187 -25.42 -8.62 17.05
N HIS A 188 -26.58 -8.42 16.40
CA HIS A 188 -26.66 -7.74 15.11
C HIS A 188 -26.28 -6.26 15.23
N ALA A 189 -26.66 -5.62 16.33
CA ALA A 189 -26.24 -4.25 16.62
C ALA A 189 -24.70 -4.17 16.80
N CYS A 190 -24.07 -5.13 17.49
CA CYS A 190 -22.61 -5.19 17.59
C CYS A 190 -21.92 -5.45 16.24
N GLU A 191 -22.49 -6.31 15.39
CA GLU A 191 -22.00 -6.55 14.03
C GLU A 191 -22.02 -5.27 13.19
N LEU A 192 -23.11 -4.49 13.26
CA LEU A 192 -23.22 -3.18 12.61
C LEU A 192 -22.17 -2.17 13.11
N LEU A 193 -21.82 -2.18 14.40
CA LEU A 193 -20.74 -1.35 14.94
C LEU A 193 -19.37 -1.75 14.37
N LEU A 194 -19.11 -3.04 14.19
CA LEU A 194 -17.89 -3.53 13.57
C LEU A 194 -17.80 -3.10 12.11
N ILE A 195 -18.89 -3.23 11.35
CA ILE A 195 -18.97 -2.84 9.93
C ILE A 195 -18.73 -1.34 9.75
N ALA A 196 -19.35 -0.51 10.60
CA ALA A 196 -19.17 0.93 10.56
C ALA A 196 -17.74 1.34 10.94
N LYS A 197 -17.07 0.60 11.83
CA LYS A 197 -15.67 0.84 12.21
C LYS A 197 -14.68 0.38 11.14
N SER A 198 -15.00 -0.65 10.35
CA SER A 198 -14.12 -1.24 9.34
C SER A 198 -14.17 -0.56 7.96
N SER A 199 -15.03 0.45 7.77
CA SER A 199 -15.21 1.16 6.49
C SER A 199 -15.68 0.29 5.30
N GLY A 200 -16.10 -0.94 5.58
CA GLY A 200 -16.70 -1.86 4.62
C GLY A 200 -16.59 -3.32 5.06
N VAL A 201 -17.12 -4.22 4.23
CA VAL A 201 -17.19 -5.66 4.52
C VAL A 201 -16.75 -6.47 3.31
N PRO A 202 -15.83 -7.44 3.47
CA PRO A 202 -15.54 -8.43 2.43
C PRO A 202 -16.68 -9.45 2.31
N ILE A 203 -17.00 -9.82 1.07
CA ILE A 203 -18.11 -10.69 0.72
C ILE A 203 -17.63 -11.77 -0.27
N ASP A 204 -17.52 -13.02 0.16
CA ASP A 204 -17.23 -14.15 -0.73
C ASP A 204 -18.48 -14.60 -1.46
N LEU A 205 -18.34 -14.87 -2.75
CA LEU A 205 -19.40 -15.42 -3.59
C LEU A 205 -19.12 -16.89 -3.88
N TYR A 206 -20.11 -17.75 -3.69
CA TYR A 206 -20.03 -19.20 -3.97
C TYR A 206 -21.15 -19.61 -4.91
N ALA A 207 -20.87 -20.46 -5.89
CA ALA A 207 -21.90 -21.11 -6.73
C ALA A 207 -22.12 -22.56 -6.30
N GLU A 208 -23.37 -22.92 -6.05
CA GLU A 208 -23.77 -24.31 -5.83
C GLU A 208 -24.00 -25.01 -7.18
N SER A 209 -23.27 -26.10 -7.44
CA SER A 209 -23.59 -27.04 -8.51
C SER A 209 -24.15 -28.33 -7.92
N HIS A 210 -25.33 -28.75 -8.40
CA HIS A 210 -25.93 -30.02 -8.02
C HIS A 210 -25.41 -31.11 -8.96
N ASN A 211 -24.66 -32.07 -8.43
CA ASN A 211 -24.29 -33.25 -9.20
C ASN A 211 -25.52 -34.16 -9.35
N GLY A 212 -26.03 -34.29 -10.58
CA GLY A 212 -27.29 -34.97 -10.89
C GLY A 212 -27.34 -36.50 -10.65
N GLN A 213 -26.42 -37.06 -9.87
CA GLN A 213 -26.41 -38.48 -9.50
C GLN A 213 -26.57 -38.72 -8.00
N ASP A 214 -26.31 -37.73 -7.13
CA ASP A 214 -26.54 -37.84 -5.68
C ASP A 214 -27.08 -36.51 -5.15
N GLU A 215 -28.35 -36.52 -4.71
CA GLU A 215 -29.11 -35.34 -4.24
C GLU A 215 -28.52 -34.69 -2.96
N TRP A 216 -27.48 -35.30 -2.37
CA TRP A 216 -26.81 -34.88 -1.14
C TRP A 216 -25.41 -34.30 -1.35
N ASP A 217 -24.87 -34.34 -2.57
CA ASP A 217 -23.54 -33.81 -2.90
C ASP A 217 -23.67 -32.41 -3.55
N ILE A 218 -23.79 -31.39 -2.69
CA ILE A 218 -23.78 -29.98 -3.11
C ILE A 218 -22.32 -29.52 -3.15
N GLU A 219 -21.77 -29.35 -4.35
CA GLU A 219 -20.43 -28.82 -4.53
C GLU A 219 -20.49 -27.29 -4.63
N SER A 220 -19.87 -26.59 -3.68
CA SER A 220 -19.82 -25.12 -3.65
C SER A 220 -18.50 -24.62 -4.25
N THR A 221 -18.57 -23.95 -5.40
CA THR A 221 -17.41 -23.38 -6.09
C THR A 221 -17.24 -21.90 -5.70
N HIS A 222 -16.09 -21.53 -5.14
CA HIS A 222 -15.78 -20.12 -4.88
C HIS A 222 -15.64 -19.34 -6.19
N LEU A 223 -16.43 -18.27 -6.34
CA LEU A 223 -16.44 -17.39 -7.52
C LEU A 223 -15.45 -16.23 -7.38
N GLY A 224 -15.20 -15.76 -6.16
CA GLY A 224 -14.34 -14.62 -5.84
C GLY A 224 -14.91 -13.77 -4.70
N THR A 225 -14.08 -12.85 -4.19
CA THR A 225 -14.40 -11.96 -3.06
C THR A 225 -14.66 -10.54 -3.55
N LEU A 226 -15.78 -9.95 -3.12
CA LEU A 226 -16.13 -8.55 -3.29
C LEU A 226 -15.80 -7.77 -2.02
N TYR A 227 -15.42 -6.50 -2.14
CA TYR A 227 -15.42 -5.58 -0.99
C TYR A 227 -16.55 -4.59 -1.12
N ALA A 228 -17.42 -4.54 -0.12
CA ALA A 228 -18.56 -3.64 -0.09
C ALA A 228 -18.26 -2.44 0.84
N PRO A 229 -17.90 -1.26 0.30
CA PRO A 229 -17.52 -0.11 1.12
C PRO A 229 -18.74 0.52 1.80
N ILE A 230 -18.56 1.01 3.03
CA ILE A 230 -19.53 1.88 3.72
C ILE A 230 -18.93 3.30 3.81
N GLY A 231 -19.60 4.27 3.18
CA GLY A 231 -19.15 5.67 3.21
C GLY A 231 -19.27 6.29 4.61
N PRO A 232 -18.52 7.36 4.93
CA PRO A 232 -18.45 7.94 6.28
C PRO A 232 -19.80 8.45 6.80
N GLU A 233 -20.65 9.01 5.93
CA GLU A 233 -22.00 9.47 6.30
C GLU A 233 -22.88 8.30 6.74
N LEU A 234 -22.85 7.20 5.98
CA LEU A 234 -23.62 6.00 6.27
C LEU A 234 -23.06 5.23 7.48
N ALA A 235 -21.74 5.17 7.62
CA ALA A 235 -21.08 4.60 8.79
C ALA A 235 -21.47 5.35 10.07
N GLY A 236 -21.59 6.68 10.01
CA GLY A 236 -22.12 7.51 11.10
C GLY A 236 -23.55 7.12 11.47
N LEU A 237 -24.45 7.08 10.48
CA LEU A 237 -25.86 6.72 10.69
C LEU A 237 -26.04 5.29 11.26
N VAL A 238 -25.28 4.32 10.76
CA VAL A 238 -25.30 2.93 11.25
C VAL A 238 -24.75 2.86 12.67
N THR A 239 -23.66 3.58 12.96
CA THR A 239 -23.08 3.64 14.31
C THR A 239 -24.08 4.20 15.31
N GLU A 240 -24.76 5.31 14.97
CA GLU A 240 -25.76 5.92 15.83
C GLU A 240 -26.95 4.99 16.08
N GLY A 241 -27.51 4.39 15.01
CA GLY A 241 -28.63 3.45 15.13
C GLY A 241 -28.30 2.21 15.95
N ALA A 242 -27.09 1.66 15.80
CA ALA A 242 -26.63 0.51 16.58
C ALA A 242 -26.38 0.86 18.05
N ILE A 243 -25.80 2.03 18.35
CA ILE A 243 -25.62 2.51 19.72
C ILE A 243 -26.98 2.74 20.40
N GLU A 244 -27.94 3.34 19.71
CA GLU A 244 -29.29 3.56 20.25
C GLU A 244 -29.97 2.22 20.57
N ALA A 245 -29.86 1.26 19.66
CA ALA A 245 -30.39 -0.09 19.85
C ALA A 245 -29.75 -0.79 21.05
N LEU A 246 -28.42 -0.76 21.17
CA LEU A 246 -27.71 -1.36 22.31
C LEU A 246 -28.03 -0.66 23.63
N THR A 247 -28.20 0.66 23.62
CA THR A 247 -28.60 1.43 24.81
C THR A 247 -30.00 1.01 25.28
N ARG A 248 -30.92 0.75 24.33
CA ARG A 248 -32.28 0.27 24.63
C ARG A 248 -32.27 -1.15 25.18
N SER A 249 -31.47 -2.04 24.60
CA SER A 249 -31.36 -3.44 24.99
C SER A 249 -30.54 -3.66 26.27
N LEU A 250 -29.67 -2.71 26.64
CA LEU A 250 -28.78 -2.76 27.80
C LEU A 250 -28.94 -1.50 28.67
N PRO A 251 -30.06 -1.35 29.39
CA PRO A 251 -30.32 -0.16 30.18
C PRO A 251 -29.26 0.06 31.26
N GLY A 252 -28.75 1.29 31.36
CA GLY A 252 -27.72 1.69 32.31
C GLY A 252 -26.29 1.32 31.92
N ALA A 253 -26.06 0.45 30.93
CA ALA A 253 -24.72 0.01 30.54
C ALA A 253 -23.86 1.13 29.92
N ARG A 254 -24.49 2.11 29.26
CA ARG A 254 -23.83 3.30 28.71
C ARG A 254 -23.35 4.26 29.80
N ASP A 255 -24.06 4.30 30.93
CA ASP A 255 -23.83 5.25 32.01
C ASP A 255 -22.85 4.74 33.09
N SER A 256 -22.51 3.45 33.03
CA SER A 256 -21.53 2.81 33.90
C SER A 256 -20.08 3.26 33.61
N ASP A 257 -19.24 3.23 34.65
CA ASP A 257 -17.80 3.42 34.50
C ASP A 257 -17.20 2.13 33.94
N LEU A 258 -17.00 2.10 32.62
CA LEU A 258 -16.51 0.94 31.89
C LEU A 258 -14.98 0.96 31.93
N ASP A 259 -14.37 -0.03 32.59
CA ASP A 259 -12.93 -0.28 32.50
C ASP A 259 -12.58 -0.73 31.07
N GLU A 260 -11.44 -0.27 30.55
CA GLU A 260 -11.00 -0.48 29.17
C GLU A 260 -10.75 -1.97 28.84
N HIS A 261 -10.76 -2.86 29.84
CA HIS A 261 -10.40 -4.27 29.71
C HIS A 261 -11.48 -5.27 30.18
N GLU A 262 -12.58 -4.82 30.80
CA GLU A 262 -13.55 -5.75 31.42
C GLU A 262 -14.80 -6.06 30.57
N GLY A 263 -14.98 -5.41 29.42
CA GLY A 263 -16.17 -5.63 28.59
C GLY A 263 -17.47 -5.22 29.31
N ILE A 264 -18.63 -5.66 28.80
CA ILE A 264 -19.95 -5.27 29.30
C ILE A 264 -20.72 -6.52 29.73
N GLU A 265 -20.76 -6.79 31.04
CA GLU A 265 -21.42 -7.97 31.59
C GLU A 265 -22.91 -8.10 31.18
N PRO A 266 -23.73 -7.02 31.16
CA PRO A 266 -25.08 -7.08 30.61
C PRO A 266 -25.15 -7.58 29.16
N LEU A 267 -24.18 -7.20 28.33
CA LEU A 267 -24.09 -7.66 26.94
C LEU A 267 -23.64 -9.12 26.88
N VAL A 268 -22.71 -9.56 27.74
CA VAL A 268 -22.31 -10.97 27.85
C VAL A 268 -23.54 -11.84 28.15
N GLU A 269 -24.37 -11.44 29.11
CA GLU A 269 -25.59 -12.17 29.47
C GLU A 269 -26.64 -12.11 28.36
N ALA A 270 -26.82 -10.97 27.69
CA ALA A 270 -27.72 -10.85 26.56
C ALA A 270 -27.31 -11.75 25.39
N LEU A 271 -26.01 -11.81 25.05
CA LEU A 271 -25.45 -12.70 24.03
C LEU A 271 -25.58 -14.18 24.42
N ARG A 272 -25.46 -14.51 25.71
CA ARG A 272 -25.63 -15.89 26.22
C ARG A 272 -27.06 -16.40 26.06
N ARG A 273 -28.06 -15.52 26.11
CA ARG A 273 -29.49 -15.86 25.98
C ARG A 273 -29.94 -16.05 24.53
N LEU A 274 -29.16 -15.64 23.55
CA LEU A 274 -29.49 -15.85 22.15
C LEU A 274 -29.39 -17.33 21.79
N PRO A 275 -30.37 -17.89 21.04
CA PRO A 275 -30.28 -19.26 20.56
C PRO A 275 -29.05 -19.40 19.63
N PRO A 276 -28.42 -20.58 19.52
CA PRO A 276 -27.27 -20.79 18.65
C PRO A 276 -27.52 -20.36 17.19
N ALA A 277 -28.72 -20.60 16.66
CA ALA A 277 -29.15 -20.06 15.36
C ALA A 277 -29.04 -18.52 15.32
N GLY A 278 -29.52 -17.83 16.35
CA GLY A 278 -29.37 -16.40 16.56
C GLY A 278 -27.96 -15.94 16.94
N VAL A 279 -26.94 -16.81 16.87
CA VAL A 279 -25.48 -16.54 16.95
C VAL A 279 -24.70 -17.10 15.74
N GLN A 280 -25.29 -18.00 14.94
CA GLN A 280 -24.66 -18.68 13.78
C GLN A 280 -24.90 -17.96 12.44
N TYR A 281 -25.95 -17.15 12.30
CA TYR A 281 -26.28 -16.43 11.04
C TYR A 281 -25.54 -15.09 10.85
N PHE A 282 -24.45 -14.83 11.59
CA PHE A 282 -23.72 -13.53 11.66
C PHE A 282 -22.75 -13.33 10.49
N SER A 283 -22.75 -14.26 9.54
CA SER A 283 -21.84 -14.23 8.39
C SER A 283 -22.29 -15.09 7.20
N SER A 284 -23.48 -15.69 7.26
CA SER A 284 -23.88 -16.67 6.24
C SER A 284 -24.66 -16.07 5.07
N GLY A 285 -24.51 -16.74 3.92
CA GLY A 285 -25.18 -16.46 2.65
C GLY A 285 -26.66 -16.21 2.78
N ARG A 286 -27.09 -15.02 2.34
CA ARG A 286 -28.50 -14.64 2.26
C ARG A 286 -28.98 -14.65 0.82
N HIS A 287 -30.27 -14.96 0.68
CA HIS A 287 -30.99 -15.08 -0.58
C HIS A 287 -30.71 -13.89 -1.50
N ILE A 288 -30.18 -14.18 -2.69
CA ILE A 288 -29.88 -13.19 -3.70
C ILE A 288 -31.07 -13.13 -4.63
N THR A 289 -31.52 -11.92 -4.91
CA THR A 289 -32.46 -11.71 -6.01
C THR A 289 -31.69 -11.05 -7.15
N ALA A 290 -31.44 -11.81 -8.21
CA ALA A 290 -30.92 -11.25 -9.45
C ALA A 290 -32.09 -10.58 -10.20
N SER A 291 -31.92 -9.33 -10.61
CA SER A 291 -32.91 -8.67 -11.48
C SER A 291 -32.23 -8.00 -12.67
N SER A 292 -32.82 -8.22 -13.85
CA SER A 292 -32.54 -7.41 -15.04
C SER A 292 -33.63 -6.36 -15.17
N HIS A 293 -33.25 -5.11 -15.44
CA HIS A 293 -34.21 -4.06 -15.76
C HIS A 293 -33.80 -3.40 -17.08
N ARG A 294 -34.65 -3.55 -18.11
CA ARG A 294 -34.78 -2.54 -19.17
C ARG A 294 -35.92 -1.64 -18.75
N ASP A 295 -35.59 -0.39 -18.44
CA ASP A 295 -36.50 0.70 -18.12
C ASP A 295 -37.36 0.54 -16.85
N LEU A 296 -37.03 1.33 -15.82
CA LEU A 296 -38.00 2.19 -15.16
C LEU A 296 -37.31 3.21 -14.24
N GLU A 297 -37.69 4.47 -14.49
CA GLU A 297 -37.64 5.58 -13.57
C GLU A 297 -38.22 5.16 -12.21
N GLY A 298 -37.37 5.16 -11.18
CA GLY A 298 -37.73 4.85 -9.80
C GLY A 298 -36.58 5.30 -8.91
N GLY A 299 -36.72 6.49 -8.34
CA GLY A 299 -35.62 7.28 -7.82
C GLY A 299 -34.86 6.64 -6.64
N VAL A 300 -33.54 6.67 -6.74
CA VAL A 300 -32.73 7.33 -5.72
C VAL A 300 -32.11 8.54 -6.43
N VAL A 301 -32.30 9.73 -5.87
CA VAL A 301 -31.68 10.95 -6.38
C VAL A 301 -30.17 10.78 -6.27
N ALA A 302 -29.50 10.61 -7.40
CA ALA A 302 -28.06 10.71 -7.49
C ALA A 302 -27.65 12.19 -7.36
N LEU A 303 -26.68 12.50 -6.49
CA LEU A 303 -25.79 13.61 -6.77
C LEU A 303 -24.89 13.17 -7.93
N LYS A 304 -25.07 13.86 -9.06
CA LYS A 304 -24.56 13.55 -10.40
C LYS A 304 -23.07 13.20 -10.46
N ALA A 305 -22.75 12.13 -11.18
CA ALA A 305 -21.75 12.11 -12.25
C ALA A 305 -22.05 10.92 -13.19
N ASP A 306 -22.04 11.17 -14.49
CA ASP A 306 -22.38 10.29 -15.62
C ASP A 306 -21.26 10.50 -16.68
N PRO A 307 -21.01 9.64 -17.69
CA PRO A 307 -20.73 8.19 -17.67
C PRO A 307 -19.57 7.76 -18.66
N PRO A 308 -19.34 6.45 -18.94
CA PRO A 308 -18.10 5.86 -19.51
C PRO A 308 -18.21 5.40 -20.99
N VAL A 309 -17.10 4.90 -21.56
CA VAL A 309 -17.08 4.16 -22.85
C VAL A 309 -16.28 2.85 -22.72
N GLU A 310 -16.91 1.76 -23.18
CA GLU A 310 -16.39 0.38 -23.28
C GLU A 310 -15.42 0.18 -24.45
N LEU A 311 -14.53 -0.81 -24.34
CA LEU A 311 -13.91 -1.44 -25.51
C LEU A 311 -13.89 -2.96 -25.36
N SER A 312 -14.63 -3.62 -26.26
CA SER A 312 -14.46 -5.02 -26.62
C SER A 312 -13.73 -5.11 -27.96
N GLY A 313 -12.90 -6.14 -28.09
CA GLY A 313 -12.27 -6.55 -29.34
C GLY A 313 -10.77 -6.74 -29.17
N PHE A 314 -10.32 -7.99 -29.08
CA PHE A 314 -9.64 -8.61 -30.22
C PHE A 314 -9.41 -10.10 -29.99
N SER A 315 -9.71 -10.82 -31.05
CA SER A 315 -9.68 -12.27 -31.18
C SER A 315 -8.28 -12.87 -31.20
N ARG A 316 -8.25 -14.12 -30.72
CA ARG A 316 -7.23 -15.17 -30.90
C ARG A 316 -6.48 -15.11 -32.24
N GLY A 317 -5.15 -15.20 -32.15
CA GLY A 317 -4.25 -15.56 -33.24
C GLY A 317 -3.23 -16.60 -32.77
N THR A 318 -3.23 -17.76 -33.41
CA THR A 318 -2.54 -19.01 -33.06
C THR A 318 -1.04 -19.06 -33.39
N LYS A 319 -0.33 -19.81 -32.53
CA LYS A 319 1.09 -20.24 -32.54
C LYS A 319 1.73 -20.54 -33.91
N LYS A 320 3.04 -20.24 -34.01
CA LYS A 320 4.01 -21.08 -34.74
C LYS A 320 5.29 -21.28 -33.92
N ARG A 321 5.56 -22.55 -33.62
CA ARG A 321 6.77 -23.11 -33.00
C ARG A 321 7.90 -23.14 -34.02
N GLN A 322 9.14 -22.90 -33.56
CA GLN A 322 10.31 -23.52 -34.19
C GLN A 322 11.32 -23.95 -33.11
N GLN A 323 11.93 -25.10 -33.36
CA GLN A 323 12.57 -26.00 -32.40
C GLN A 323 14.03 -25.66 -32.06
N SER A 324 14.41 -26.22 -30.93
CA SER A 324 15.70 -26.35 -30.25
C SER A 324 16.85 -27.02 -31.02
N SER A 325 18.08 -26.63 -30.68
CA SER A 325 19.25 -27.49 -30.32
C SER A 325 20.41 -26.54 -29.90
N GLY A 326 21.34 -26.79 -28.98
CA GLY A 326 21.67 -27.89 -28.07
C GLY A 326 23.15 -27.76 -27.64
N SER A 327 23.44 -27.72 -26.32
CA SER A 327 24.77 -27.83 -25.64
C SER A 327 25.77 -26.66 -25.85
N ARG A 328 26.51 -26.13 -24.87
CA ARG A 328 27.38 -26.77 -23.88
C ARG A 328 27.90 -25.73 -22.87
N GLU A 329 28.27 -26.21 -21.68
CA GLU A 329 28.75 -25.48 -20.49
C GLU A 329 29.84 -24.42 -20.77
N THR A 330 29.63 -23.19 -20.28
CA THR A 330 30.70 -22.34 -19.73
C THR A 330 30.06 -21.40 -18.71
N ARG A 331 30.29 -21.66 -17.41
CA ARG A 331 29.94 -20.76 -16.29
C ARG A 331 30.55 -19.38 -16.57
N THR A 332 29.75 -18.48 -17.13
CA THR A 332 30.18 -17.13 -17.50
C THR A 332 29.69 -16.18 -16.43
N ARG A 333 30.64 -15.61 -15.68
CA ARG A 333 30.41 -14.55 -14.72
C ARG A 333 30.07 -13.30 -15.52
N THR A 334 28.81 -12.88 -15.57
CA THR A 334 28.40 -11.72 -16.34
C THR A 334 28.49 -10.45 -15.47
N PRO A 335 29.38 -9.50 -15.77
CA PRO A 335 29.36 -8.19 -15.12
C PRO A 335 28.08 -7.44 -15.52
N LEU A 336 27.57 -6.59 -14.63
CA LEU A 336 26.51 -5.60 -14.93
C LEU A 336 26.73 -4.93 -16.30
N PRO A 337 25.70 -4.81 -17.16
CA PRO A 337 25.80 -4.06 -18.41
C PRO A 337 26.25 -2.62 -18.11
N ARG A 338 27.29 -2.14 -18.82
CA ARG A 338 27.67 -0.73 -18.81
C ARG A 338 26.61 0.09 -19.57
N PRO A 339 26.38 1.36 -19.20
CA PRO A 339 27.13 2.15 -18.23
C PRO A 339 26.56 2.12 -16.81
N ARG A 340 27.46 2.29 -15.83
CA ARG A 340 27.17 2.43 -14.38
C ARG A 340 26.74 3.86 -14.04
N THR A 341 25.97 4.49 -14.92
CA THR A 341 25.56 5.90 -14.83
C THR A 341 24.14 6.04 -15.33
N THR A 342 23.36 6.92 -14.70
CA THR A 342 22.01 7.25 -15.15
C THR A 342 22.01 8.40 -16.14
N GLY A 343 20.94 8.54 -16.90
CA GLY A 343 20.67 9.70 -17.74
C GLY A 343 19.19 9.80 -18.08
N PHE A 344 18.86 10.67 -19.04
CA PHE A 344 17.48 10.99 -19.37
C PHE A 344 17.15 10.69 -20.82
N VAL A 345 15.96 10.14 -21.06
CA VAL A 345 15.26 10.27 -22.35
C VAL A 345 14.25 11.40 -22.21
N TYR A 346 14.18 12.31 -23.17
CA TYR A 346 13.39 13.53 -23.06
C TYR A 346 12.58 13.83 -24.31
N VAL A 347 11.54 14.64 -24.13
CA VAL A 347 10.72 15.23 -25.20
C VAL A 347 10.90 16.74 -25.16
N GLN A 348 11.23 17.33 -26.29
CA GLN A 348 11.41 18.77 -26.46
C GLN A 348 10.55 19.32 -27.59
N ARG A 349 10.09 20.55 -27.42
CA ARG A 349 9.35 21.31 -28.43
C ARG A 349 10.10 22.57 -28.81
N ASN A 350 9.97 22.97 -30.06
CA ASN A 350 10.37 24.31 -30.52
C ASN A 350 9.13 25.04 -31.04
N PRO A 351 8.83 26.27 -30.60
CA PRO A 351 7.70 27.05 -31.11
C PRO A 351 7.67 27.24 -32.64
N ALA A 352 8.82 27.18 -33.33
CA ALA A 352 8.89 27.25 -34.79
C ALA A 352 8.33 25.98 -35.49
N PHE A 353 8.23 24.86 -34.76
CA PHE A 353 7.77 23.57 -35.28
C PHE A 353 6.62 23.05 -34.40
N PRO A 354 5.45 23.71 -34.41
CA PRO A 354 4.37 23.45 -33.45
C PRO A 354 3.82 22.02 -33.50
N ASP A 355 3.79 21.40 -34.68
CA ASP A 355 3.26 20.04 -34.90
C ASP A 355 4.33 18.94 -34.79
N MET A 356 5.51 19.26 -34.25
CA MET A 356 6.64 18.33 -34.19
C MET A 356 7.27 18.32 -32.80
N LEU A 357 7.56 17.11 -32.33
CA LEU A 357 8.31 16.88 -31.10
C LEU A 357 9.68 16.30 -31.44
N LYS A 358 10.70 16.76 -30.70
CA LYS A 358 12.03 16.17 -30.70
C LYS A 358 12.13 15.18 -29.55
N ILE A 359 12.50 13.94 -29.84
CA ILE A 359 12.75 12.91 -28.82
C ILE A 359 14.23 12.56 -28.87
N GLY A 360 14.93 12.66 -27.74
CA GLY A 360 16.36 12.37 -27.66
C GLY A 360 16.78 11.95 -26.25
N TYR A 361 18.08 11.73 -26.06
CA TYR A 361 18.64 11.38 -24.75
C TYR A 361 19.79 12.30 -24.34
N SER A 362 20.11 12.30 -23.04
CA SER A 362 21.30 12.96 -22.50
C SER A 362 21.81 12.26 -21.25
N ASP A 363 23.14 12.25 -21.08
CA ASP A 363 23.84 11.93 -19.83
C ASP A 363 23.85 13.10 -18.82
N ARG A 364 23.36 14.27 -19.24
CA ARG A 364 23.21 15.51 -18.47
C ARG A 364 21.73 15.89 -18.39
N LEU A 365 21.44 17.04 -17.77
CA LEU A 365 20.08 17.55 -17.74
C LEU A 365 19.56 17.84 -19.16
N ALA A 366 18.29 17.51 -19.40
CA ALA A 366 17.62 17.79 -20.66
C ALA A 366 17.64 19.29 -21.00
N GLU A 367 17.62 20.15 -19.98
CA GLU A 367 17.71 21.61 -20.10
C GLU A 367 19.10 22.06 -20.58
N ASP A 368 20.17 21.38 -20.15
CA ASP A 368 21.52 21.67 -20.64
C ASP A 368 21.62 21.31 -22.13
N ARG A 369 20.99 20.19 -22.52
CA ARG A 369 20.93 19.76 -23.93
C ARG A 369 20.06 20.69 -24.79
N ALA A 370 18.93 21.15 -24.27
CA ALA A 370 18.07 22.11 -24.95
C ALA A 370 18.81 23.42 -25.27
N LYS A 371 19.61 23.92 -24.32
CA LYS A 371 20.44 25.12 -24.50
C LYS A 371 21.53 24.94 -25.56
N GLU A 372 22.16 23.77 -25.63
CA GLU A 372 23.17 23.47 -26.65
C GLU A 372 22.60 23.40 -28.07
N LEU A 373 21.36 22.93 -28.20
CA LEU A 373 20.68 22.85 -29.49
C LEU A 373 20.20 24.23 -29.98
N TYR A 374 20.18 25.24 -29.11
CA TYR A 374 19.88 26.62 -29.50
C TYR A 374 21.11 27.30 -30.12
N GLY A 375 21.26 27.10 -31.43
CA GLY A 375 22.26 27.79 -32.26
C GLY A 375 21.61 28.67 -33.34
N THR A 376 22.42 29.20 -34.27
CA THR A 376 21.95 30.08 -35.36
C THR A 376 21.00 29.40 -36.36
N SER A 377 20.86 28.08 -36.29
CA SER A 377 20.03 27.26 -37.19
C SER A 377 18.60 27.02 -36.70
N VAL A 378 18.24 27.48 -35.49
CA VAL A 378 16.88 27.31 -34.93
C VAL A 378 16.30 28.66 -34.48
N PRO A 379 15.05 29.01 -34.86
CA PRO A 379 14.52 30.36 -34.60
C PRO A 379 14.24 30.65 -33.12
N PHE A 380 13.81 29.65 -32.37
CA PHE A 380 13.45 29.77 -30.94
C PHE A 380 14.19 28.72 -30.11
N PRO A 381 14.37 28.94 -28.79
CA PRO A 381 14.92 27.92 -27.90
C PRO A 381 13.99 26.70 -27.77
N TYR A 382 14.56 25.54 -27.46
CA TYR A 382 13.79 24.35 -27.14
C TYR A 382 13.27 24.39 -25.70
N GLU A 383 12.03 23.96 -25.52
CA GLU A 383 11.40 23.71 -24.23
C GLU A 383 11.36 22.21 -23.95
N VAL A 384 11.76 21.79 -22.75
CA VAL A 384 11.68 20.39 -22.31
C VAL A 384 10.29 20.14 -21.73
N LEU A 385 9.50 19.31 -22.41
CA LEU A 385 8.13 18.98 -22.01
C LEU A 385 8.08 17.75 -21.08
N PHE A 386 8.97 16.78 -21.29
CA PHE A 386 9.02 15.54 -20.52
C PHE A 386 10.45 15.00 -20.43
N ARG A 387 10.73 14.22 -19.37
CA ARG A 387 11.99 13.52 -19.13
C ARG A 387 11.74 12.26 -18.31
N ALA A 388 12.43 11.16 -18.64
CA ALA A 388 12.41 9.90 -17.91
C ALA A 388 13.85 9.49 -17.55
N LEU A 389 14.09 9.19 -16.27
CA LEU A 389 15.39 8.71 -15.78
C LEU A 389 15.58 7.24 -16.17
N SER A 390 16.77 6.87 -16.66
CA SER A 390 17.09 5.50 -17.06
C SER A 390 18.57 5.17 -16.83
N SER A 391 18.86 3.89 -16.59
CA SER A 391 20.23 3.35 -16.54
C SER A 391 20.87 3.22 -17.93
N ARG A 392 20.06 3.09 -18.99
CA ARG A 392 20.52 2.91 -20.38
C ARG A 392 19.71 3.81 -21.32
N PRO A 393 19.80 5.15 -21.16
CA PRO A 393 18.93 6.09 -21.87
C PRO A 393 19.11 6.04 -23.39
N GLU A 394 20.32 5.71 -23.88
CA GLU A 394 20.57 5.52 -25.32
C GLU A 394 19.80 4.31 -25.90
N ASP A 395 19.75 3.18 -25.18
CA ASP A 395 19.01 2.00 -25.63
C ASP A 395 17.50 2.27 -25.68
N VAL A 396 16.98 2.98 -24.67
CA VAL A 396 15.58 3.40 -24.61
C VAL A 396 15.25 4.33 -25.76
N GLU A 397 16.07 5.35 -26.01
CA GLU A 397 15.86 6.31 -27.11
C GLU A 397 15.85 5.62 -28.48
N ARG A 398 16.79 4.71 -28.72
CA ARG A 398 16.86 3.92 -29.95
C ARG A 398 15.61 3.06 -30.14
N ALA A 399 15.09 2.48 -29.07
CA ALA A 399 13.84 1.70 -29.11
C ALA A 399 12.62 2.59 -29.42
N VAL A 400 12.53 3.79 -28.82
CA VAL A 400 11.46 4.77 -29.11
C VAL A 400 11.50 5.22 -30.55
N HIS A 401 12.68 5.53 -31.08
CA HIS A 401 12.83 5.93 -32.49
C HIS A 401 12.39 4.84 -33.45
N ARG A 402 12.67 3.56 -33.12
CA ARG A 402 12.19 2.41 -33.90
C ARG A 402 10.67 2.29 -33.82
N LEU A 403 10.10 2.37 -32.63
CA LEU A 403 8.65 2.28 -32.41
C LEU A 403 7.88 3.37 -33.17
N LEU A 404 8.42 4.60 -33.19
CA LEU A 404 7.80 5.76 -33.83
C LEU A 404 8.32 6.04 -35.26
N THR A 405 8.91 5.04 -35.92
CA THR A 405 9.52 5.20 -37.26
C THR A 405 8.51 5.76 -38.27
N ALA A 406 7.25 5.31 -38.23
CA ALA A 406 6.22 5.74 -39.17
C ALA A 406 5.80 7.21 -38.99
N GLN A 407 5.99 7.77 -37.79
CA GLN A 407 5.66 9.15 -37.44
C GLN A 407 6.88 10.08 -37.53
N ARG A 408 8.06 9.53 -37.88
CA ARG A 408 9.31 10.27 -38.01
C ARG A 408 9.28 11.15 -39.26
N VAL A 409 9.57 12.44 -39.10
CA VAL A 409 9.50 13.43 -40.19
C VAL A 409 10.58 13.22 -41.24
N ASN A 410 11.77 12.83 -40.81
CA ASN A 410 12.90 12.53 -41.67
C ASN A 410 13.70 11.39 -41.03
N ALA A 411 14.06 10.38 -41.82
CA ALA A 411 14.74 9.17 -41.34
C ALA A 411 16.06 9.47 -40.60
N ASP A 412 16.76 10.55 -40.97
CA ASP A 412 18.05 10.94 -40.40
C ASP A 412 17.93 11.95 -39.25
N ARG A 413 16.70 12.36 -38.88
CA ARG A 413 16.45 13.40 -37.87
C ARG A 413 15.49 12.93 -36.79
N GLU A 414 15.68 13.38 -35.57
CA GLU A 414 14.96 12.88 -34.39
C GLU A 414 13.66 13.68 -34.12
N PHE A 415 12.90 13.99 -35.17
CA PHE A 415 11.64 14.74 -35.09
C PHE A 415 10.47 13.87 -35.50
N PHE A 416 9.37 13.97 -34.74
CA PHE A 416 8.21 13.10 -34.85
C PHE A 416 6.92 13.92 -34.85
N ARG A 417 5.95 13.53 -35.70
CA ARG A 417 4.58 14.07 -35.68
C ARG A 417 3.70 13.20 -34.79
N VAL A 418 3.82 13.42 -33.49
CA VAL A 418 3.06 12.72 -32.44
C VAL A 418 2.63 13.72 -31.38
N THR A 419 1.57 13.40 -30.62
CA THR A 419 1.21 14.20 -29.44
C THR A 419 2.22 13.95 -28.31
N LEU A 420 2.21 14.82 -27.30
CA LEU A 420 3.08 14.67 -26.13
C LEU A 420 2.75 13.37 -25.39
N GLU A 421 1.47 13.04 -25.27
CA GLU A 421 0.97 11.84 -24.61
C GLU A 421 1.48 10.58 -25.31
N THR A 422 1.37 10.50 -26.64
CA THR A 422 1.91 9.39 -27.43
C THR A 422 3.43 9.25 -27.28
N ALA A 423 4.16 10.37 -27.23
CA ALA A 423 5.61 10.33 -27.00
C ALA A 423 5.97 9.81 -25.60
N ILE A 424 5.23 10.21 -24.56
CA ILE A 424 5.43 9.75 -23.18
C ILE A 424 5.14 8.25 -23.06
N GLU A 425 4.02 7.78 -23.62
CA GLU A 425 3.65 6.37 -23.62
C GLU A 425 4.69 5.51 -24.36
N ALA A 426 5.16 5.98 -25.53
CA ALA A 426 6.23 5.32 -26.27
C ALA A 426 7.53 5.21 -25.46
N ILE A 427 7.94 6.28 -24.75
CA ILE A 427 9.12 6.25 -23.88
C ILE A 427 8.94 5.25 -22.75
N ARG A 428 7.81 5.27 -22.04
CA ARG A 428 7.54 4.34 -20.93
C ARG A 428 7.54 2.88 -21.39
N HIS A 429 6.87 2.59 -22.50
CA HIS A 429 6.84 1.26 -23.09
C HIS A 429 8.26 0.79 -23.47
N CYS A 430 9.00 1.60 -24.23
CA CYS A 430 10.36 1.26 -24.63
C CYS A 430 11.35 1.19 -23.45
N GLN A 431 11.10 1.91 -22.36
CA GLN A 431 11.90 1.81 -21.15
C GLN A 431 11.72 0.45 -20.46
N GLY A 432 10.48 -0.05 -20.36
CA GLY A 432 10.20 -1.39 -19.87
C GLY A 432 10.88 -2.47 -20.71
N GLU A 433 10.84 -2.34 -22.03
CA GLU A 433 11.48 -3.30 -22.96
C GLU A 433 13.01 -3.23 -22.91
N ALA A 434 13.57 -2.02 -22.93
CA ALA A 434 15.02 -1.84 -23.06
C ALA A 434 15.74 -2.03 -21.74
N THR A 435 15.09 -1.80 -20.59
CA THR A 435 15.74 -1.81 -19.25
C THR A 435 14.99 -2.59 -18.16
N GLY A 436 13.85 -3.21 -18.47
CA GLY A 436 13.09 -4.04 -17.53
C GLY A 436 13.74 -5.39 -17.20
N ILE A 437 13.05 -6.18 -16.38
CA ILE A 437 13.54 -7.42 -15.76
C ILE A 437 14.07 -8.46 -16.77
N THR A 438 13.50 -8.52 -17.97
CA THR A 438 13.89 -9.46 -19.04
C THR A 438 15.30 -9.21 -19.56
N THR A 439 15.84 -8.00 -19.36
CA THR A 439 17.18 -7.61 -19.82
C THR A 439 18.30 -7.98 -18.85
N TRP A 440 17.95 -8.49 -17.68
CA TRP A 440 18.88 -8.93 -16.65
C TRP A 440 19.02 -10.44 -16.66
N GLU A 441 20.23 -10.96 -16.45
CA GLU A 441 20.43 -12.41 -16.34
C GLU A 441 19.70 -12.94 -15.09
N PRO A 442 18.86 -13.99 -15.21
CA PRO A 442 18.09 -14.49 -14.08
C PRO A 442 18.96 -15.34 -13.13
N THR A 443 18.43 -15.65 -11.95
CA THR A 443 19.03 -16.60 -11.00
C THR A 443 19.44 -17.90 -11.72
N PRO A 444 20.66 -18.44 -11.46
CA PRO A 444 21.55 -18.18 -10.34
C PRO A 444 22.55 -17.02 -10.51
N ALA A 445 22.42 -16.19 -11.55
CA ALA A 445 23.31 -15.04 -11.70
C ALA A 445 23.11 -14.02 -10.57
N ILE A 446 24.23 -13.51 -10.02
CA ILE A 446 24.24 -12.51 -8.95
C ILE A 446 24.81 -11.19 -9.47
N HIS A 447 23.99 -10.15 -9.48
CA HIS A 447 24.33 -8.80 -9.92
C HIS A 447 24.85 -7.97 -8.74
N ARG A 448 26.17 -7.75 -8.68
CA ARG A 448 26.78 -7.09 -7.53
C ARG A 448 26.74 -5.57 -7.62
N LEU A 449 26.16 -4.93 -6.60
CA LEU A 449 26.08 -3.50 -6.42
C LEU A 449 27.32 -3.00 -5.66
N ARG A 450 28.27 -2.42 -6.37
CA ARG A 450 29.48 -1.84 -5.77
C ARG A 450 29.27 -0.38 -5.49
N ALA A 451 30.03 0.17 -4.55
CA ALA A 451 29.98 1.59 -4.26
C ALA A 451 30.11 2.45 -5.54
N ASP A 452 29.29 3.49 -5.60
CA ASP A 452 29.11 4.42 -6.71
C ASP A 452 28.31 3.85 -7.91
N ASP A 453 27.87 2.59 -7.86
CA ASP A 453 26.92 2.04 -8.83
C ASP A 453 25.54 2.69 -8.67
N ARG A 454 24.89 2.94 -9.82
CA ARG A 454 23.55 3.51 -9.92
C ARG A 454 22.72 2.64 -10.83
N VAL A 455 21.60 2.15 -10.32
CA VAL A 455 20.66 1.30 -11.05
C VAL A 455 19.28 1.89 -10.93
N VAL A 456 18.58 2.00 -12.06
CA VAL A 456 17.19 2.40 -12.14
C VAL A 456 16.44 1.28 -12.85
N LEU A 457 15.50 0.69 -12.14
CA LEU A 457 14.66 -0.41 -12.61
C LEU A 457 13.27 0.15 -12.95
N PRO A 458 12.85 0.11 -14.24
CA PRO A 458 11.47 0.39 -14.57
C PRO A 458 10.61 -0.81 -14.18
N LEU A 459 9.55 -0.53 -13.43
CA LEU A 459 8.69 -1.52 -12.84
C LEU A 459 7.34 -1.56 -13.55
N ARG A 460 6.71 -2.73 -13.51
CA ARG A 460 5.33 -2.95 -13.89
C ARG A 460 4.52 -3.32 -12.66
N ALA A 461 3.23 -2.99 -12.68
CA ALA A 461 2.34 -3.31 -11.57
C ALA A 461 2.33 -4.81 -11.28
N GLY A 462 2.41 -5.18 -10.00
CA GLY A 462 2.40 -6.58 -9.55
C GLY A 462 3.77 -7.25 -9.49
N GLN A 463 4.85 -6.60 -9.94
CA GLN A 463 6.21 -7.12 -9.73
C GLN A 463 6.56 -7.09 -8.24
N LEU A 464 7.24 -8.14 -7.78
CA LEU A 464 7.54 -8.35 -6.37
C LEU A 464 9.04 -8.29 -6.12
N PHE A 465 9.40 -7.97 -4.88
CA PHE A 465 10.75 -8.11 -4.38
C PHE A 465 10.79 -8.85 -3.07
N ALA A 466 11.90 -9.56 -2.82
CA ALA A 466 12.22 -10.08 -1.50
C ALA A 466 13.63 -9.62 -1.11
N LEU A 467 13.74 -9.00 0.06
CA LEU A 467 15.01 -8.67 0.67
C LEU A 467 15.44 -9.83 1.56
N THR A 468 16.65 -10.35 1.37
CA THR A 468 17.22 -11.41 2.20
C THR A 468 18.56 -10.97 2.78
N ALA A 469 18.86 -11.43 4.00
CA ALA A 469 20.10 -11.08 4.69
C ALA A 469 20.56 -12.17 5.64
N TYR A 470 21.83 -12.10 6.03
CA TYR A 470 22.37 -12.89 7.13
C TYR A 470 22.26 -12.09 8.43
N PRO A 471 21.48 -12.55 9.43
CA PRO A 471 21.24 -11.81 10.67
C PRO A 471 22.51 -11.36 11.42
N HIS A 472 23.55 -12.19 11.40
CA HIS A 472 24.86 -11.87 11.95
C HIS A 472 25.99 -12.53 11.14
N LEU A 473 27.23 -12.06 11.31
CA LEU A 473 28.40 -12.53 10.55
C LEU A 473 28.59 -14.07 10.58
N LEU A 474 28.19 -14.72 11.67
CA LEU A 474 28.32 -16.17 11.87
C LEU A 474 27.04 -16.95 11.51
N SER A 475 26.06 -16.32 10.86
CA SER A 475 24.80 -16.98 10.50
C SER A 475 25.07 -18.09 9.49
N SER A 476 24.54 -19.29 9.77
CA SER A 476 24.66 -20.44 8.88
C SER A 476 23.75 -20.36 7.66
N SER A 477 22.72 -19.50 7.70
CA SER A 477 21.74 -19.30 6.64
C SER A 477 21.28 -17.84 6.57
N ALA A 478 20.88 -17.42 5.38
CA ALA A 478 20.15 -16.17 5.20
C ALA A 478 18.68 -16.33 5.58
N GLU A 479 18.01 -15.22 5.86
CA GLU A 479 16.59 -15.11 6.16
C GLU A 479 15.94 -14.07 5.26
N VAL A 480 14.64 -14.21 5.01
CA VAL A 480 13.85 -13.16 4.33
C VAL A 480 13.52 -12.07 5.35
N LEU A 481 13.93 -10.85 5.06
CA LEU A 481 13.70 -9.70 5.91
C LEU A 481 12.41 -8.96 5.57
N ASP A 482 12.13 -8.80 4.29
CA ASP A 482 11.02 -7.96 3.84
C ASP A 482 10.56 -8.34 2.43
N PHE A 483 9.32 -7.98 2.10
CA PHE A 483 8.74 -8.12 0.79
C PHE A 483 8.26 -6.77 0.28
N TRP A 484 8.53 -6.50 -1.00
CA TRP A 484 8.13 -5.26 -1.62
C TRP A 484 7.32 -5.51 -2.90
N GLN A 485 6.53 -4.54 -3.29
CA GLN A 485 5.72 -4.60 -4.49
C GLN A 485 5.70 -3.29 -5.27
N ALA A 486 5.79 -3.41 -6.60
CA ALA A 486 5.47 -2.35 -7.54
C ALA A 486 3.95 -2.30 -7.80
N HIS A 487 3.36 -1.11 -7.74
CA HIS A 487 1.91 -0.93 -7.74
C HIS A 487 1.36 -0.37 -9.05
N ALA A 488 2.15 0.43 -9.78
CA ALA A 488 1.75 1.00 -11.05
C ALA A 488 2.80 0.78 -12.16
N ASP A 489 2.30 0.74 -13.40
CA ASP A 489 3.16 0.66 -14.57
C ASP A 489 3.95 1.96 -14.75
N GLY A 490 5.27 1.80 -14.92
CA GLY A 490 6.18 2.92 -15.04
C GLY A 490 6.66 3.49 -13.70
N ASP A 491 6.38 2.80 -12.59
CA ASP A 491 7.07 3.04 -11.33
C ASP A 491 8.57 2.77 -11.48
N LEU A 492 9.39 3.40 -10.65
CA LEU A 492 10.85 3.29 -10.68
C LEU A 492 11.36 2.82 -9.32
N LEU A 493 12.24 1.80 -9.33
CA LEU A 493 13.10 1.50 -8.20
C LEU A 493 14.51 2.00 -8.52
N GLU A 494 14.95 3.03 -7.80
CA GLU A 494 16.30 3.60 -7.92
C GLU A 494 17.16 3.03 -6.79
N ILE A 495 18.32 2.46 -7.14
CA ILE A 495 19.30 1.91 -6.22
C ILE A 495 20.62 2.65 -6.41
N HIS A 496 21.11 3.31 -5.37
CA HIS A 496 22.38 4.00 -5.36
C HIS A 496 23.30 3.45 -4.28
N ALA A 497 24.43 2.88 -4.69
CA ALA A 497 25.41 2.30 -3.79
C ALA A 497 26.45 3.33 -3.32
N THR A 498 26.86 3.26 -2.06
CA THR A 498 27.79 4.16 -1.38
C THR A 498 28.67 3.38 -0.39
N ARG A 499 29.87 3.89 -0.13
CA ARG A 499 30.79 3.30 0.87
C ARG A 499 30.42 3.66 2.30
N ASP A 500 29.72 4.76 2.48
CA ASP A 500 29.40 5.32 3.79
C ASP A 500 27.95 4.99 4.17
N PRO A 501 27.71 4.27 5.29
CA PRO A 501 26.37 4.01 5.77
C PRO A 501 25.63 5.29 6.21
N GLY A 502 26.36 6.33 6.65
CA GLY A 502 25.77 7.59 7.08
C GLY A 502 24.98 8.31 5.98
N HIS A 503 25.25 8.00 4.71
CA HIS A 503 24.53 8.58 3.58
C HIS A 503 23.17 7.92 3.31
N VAL A 504 22.91 6.70 3.79
CA VAL A 504 21.69 5.95 3.45
C VAL A 504 20.71 5.97 4.63
N ALA A 505 19.42 5.95 4.33
CA ALA A 505 18.35 5.86 5.34
C ALA A 505 17.22 4.95 4.86
N GLY A 506 16.60 4.21 5.78
CA GLY A 506 15.45 3.35 5.53
C GLY A 506 14.25 3.68 6.41
N ILE A 507 13.04 3.62 5.84
CA ILE A 507 11.77 3.82 6.55
C ILE A 507 11.52 2.63 7.47
N SER A 508 11.69 1.40 6.98
CA SER A 508 11.52 0.18 7.79
C SER A 508 12.53 0.09 8.94
N ASP A 509 13.71 0.70 8.77
CA ASP A 509 14.75 0.79 9.81
C ASP A 509 14.51 1.94 10.81
N ASN A 510 13.50 2.80 10.57
CA ASN A 510 13.18 4.00 11.36
C ASN A 510 14.37 4.97 11.50
N ASP A 511 15.12 5.16 10.41
CA ASP A 511 16.29 6.04 10.40
C ASP A 511 15.90 7.54 10.38
N PRO A 512 16.71 8.42 10.99
CA PRO A 512 16.53 9.87 10.87
C PRO A 512 16.50 10.35 9.41
N GLY A 513 15.52 11.18 9.07
CA GLY A 513 15.39 11.75 7.72
C GLY A 513 14.97 10.74 6.63
N ALA A 514 14.56 9.52 6.99
CA ALA A 514 14.09 8.52 6.02
C ALA A 514 12.83 8.93 5.23
N PHE A 515 12.04 9.88 5.73
CA PHE A 515 10.88 10.42 5.01
C PHE A 515 11.22 11.58 4.07
N GLU A 516 12.45 12.09 4.09
CA GLU A 516 12.87 13.17 3.21
C GLU A 516 13.18 12.62 1.81
N ASP A 517 12.73 13.31 0.77
CA ASP A 517 13.04 12.91 -0.61
C ASP A 517 14.49 13.29 -0.96
N PRO A 518 15.36 12.32 -1.29
CA PRO A 518 16.74 12.61 -1.67
C PRO A 518 16.85 13.33 -3.02
N VAL A 519 15.87 13.18 -3.92
CA VAL A 519 15.85 13.81 -5.26
C VAL A 519 14.42 14.20 -5.65
N PRO A 520 13.87 15.29 -5.06
CA PRO A 520 12.50 15.73 -5.35
C PRO A 520 12.34 16.35 -6.74
N PHE A 521 13.43 16.83 -7.35
CA PHE A 521 13.41 17.50 -8.65
C PHE A 521 14.50 16.97 -9.58
N LEU A 522 14.15 16.88 -10.86
CA LEU A 522 15.02 16.44 -11.95
C LEU A 522 15.66 17.61 -12.73
N ASN A 523 15.48 18.85 -12.27
CA ASN A 523 16.15 20.03 -12.82
C ASN A 523 16.58 21.02 -11.73
N ARG A 524 17.51 21.92 -12.07
CA ARG A 524 18.09 22.87 -11.11
C ARG A 524 17.12 23.96 -10.70
N GLU A 525 16.15 24.25 -11.56
CA GLU A 525 15.11 25.25 -11.36
C GLU A 525 13.98 24.77 -10.43
N LYS A 526 13.99 23.49 -10.01
CA LYS A 526 12.99 22.88 -9.14
C LYS A 526 11.55 22.96 -9.68
N THR A 527 11.42 22.88 -11.00
CA THR A 527 10.11 22.88 -11.69
C THR A 527 9.76 21.51 -12.25
N ALA A 528 10.76 20.66 -12.52
CA ALA A 528 10.58 19.29 -12.95
C ALA A 528 10.54 18.37 -11.73
N ARG A 529 9.35 18.06 -11.21
CA ARG A 529 9.23 17.06 -10.14
C ARG A 529 9.72 15.69 -10.61
N ASN A 530 10.39 14.98 -9.72
CA ASN A 530 10.60 13.55 -9.87
C ASN A 530 9.30 12.79 -9.57
N GLY A 531 9.31 11.46 -9.68
CA GLY A 531 8.23 10.62 -9.17
C GLY A 531 8.07 10.76 -7.66
N MET A 532 6.83 10.59 -7.19
CA MET A 532 6.49 10.67 -5.77
C MET A 532 7.18 9.56 -4.99
N LEU A 533 7.88 9.92 -3.91
CA LEU A 533 8.55 8.97 -3.03
C LEU A 533 7.50 8.15 -2.27
N HIS A 534 7.43 6.84 -2.54
CA HIS A 534 6.49 5.89 -1.92
C HIS A 534 7.22 4.72 -1.23
N GLY A 535 8.54 4.79 -1.16
CA GLY A 535 9.38 3.88 -0.41
C GLY A 535 10.80 4.42 -0.39
N ARG A 536 11.46 4.29 0.75
CA ARG A 536 12.87 4.64 0.90
C ARG A 536 13.47 3.65 1.89
N GLU A 537 14.27 2.73 1.38
CA GLU A 537 14.88 1.66 2.16
C GLU A 537 16.40 1.68 2.03
N ARG A 538 17.09 0.99 2.93
CA ARG A 538 18.53 0.77 2.81
C ARG A 538 18.89 -0.70 2.79
N MET A 539 19.90 -1.01 1.98
CA MET A 539 20.58 -2.29 2.02
C MET A 539 21.97 -2.09 2.63
N VAL A 540 22.40 -3.03 3.45
CA VAL A 540 23.76 -3.12 3.98
C VAL A 540 24.58 -4.12 3.15
N ALA A 541 25.90 -4.04 3.25
CA ALA A 541 26.77 -4.99 2.58
C ALA A 541 26.42 -6.42 3.01
N GLY A 542 26.24 -7.32 2.05
CA GLY A 542 25.80 -8.71 2.27
C GLY A 542 24.31 -8.96 2.05
N ASP A 543 23.48 -7.92 1.95
CA ASP A 543 22.07 -8.11 1.59
C ASP A 543 21.92 -8.58 0.15
N ARG A 544 20.83 -9.32 -0.10
CA ARG A 544 20.40 -9.68 -1.45
C ARG A 544 18.97 -9.22 -1.70
N LEU A 545 18.76 -8.48 -2.78
CA LEU A 545 17.44 -8.08 -3.27
C LEU A 545 17.06 -8.94 -4.46
N ILE A 546 15.99 -9.71 -4.32
CA ILE A 546 15.40 -10.51 -5.39
C ILE A 546 14.33 -9.65 -6.06
N TRP A 547 14.41 -9.43 -7.37
CA TRP A 547 13.37 -8.84 -8.20
C TRP A 547 12.67 -9.93 -8.98
N PHE A 548 11.35 -10.01 -8.87
CA PHE A 548 10.52 -11.09 -9.38
C PHE A 548 9.39 -10.57 -10.27
N SER A 549 9.14 -11.26 -11.37
CA SER A 549 7.97 -11.06 -12.23
C SER A 549 7.43 -12.39 -12.71
N ASP A 550 6.11 -12.56 -12.69
CA ASP A 550 5.36 -13.70 -13.21
C ASP A 550 4.31 -13.28 -14.25
N GLU A 551 4.51 -12.12 -14.89
CA GLU A 551 3.57 -11.53 -15.85
C GLU A 551 3.27 -12.43 -17.06
N GLU A 552 4.26 -13.20 -17.53
CA GLU A 552 4.08 -14.16 -18.62
C GLU A 552 3.43 -15.49 -18.16
N GLY A 553 3.15 -15.60 -16.86
CA GLY A 553 2.53 -16.74 -16.20
C GLY A 553 3.46 -17.42 -15.18
N PRO A 554 2.93 -18.33 -14.33
CA PRO A 554 3.71 -18.98 -13.28
C PRO A 554 4.88 -19.82 -13.79
N THR A 555 4.78 -20.34 -15.01
CA THR A 555 5.80 -21.18 -15.66
C THR A 555 6.98 -20.39 -16.22
N ASP A 556 6.76 -19.11 -16.53
CA ASP A 556 7.74 -18.21 -17.11
C ASP A 556 8.20 -17.14 -16.09
N ALA A 557 7.94 -17.42 -14.81
CA ALA A 557 8.35 -16.59 -13.69
C ALA A 557 9.86 -16.37 -13.71
N ARG A 558 10.26 -15.10 -13.59
CA ARG A 558 11.64 -14.65 -13.70
C ARG A 558 12.10 -14.01 -12.40
N GLY A 559 13.27 -14.44 -11.94
CA GLY A 559 13.95 -13.90 -10.77
C GLY A 559 15.30 -13.31 -11.12
N VAL A 560 15.59 -12.10 -10.65
CA VAL A 560 16.89 -11.42 -10.80
C VAL A 560 17.41 -11.05 -9.42
N VAL A 561 18.68 -11.34 -9.12
CA VAL A 561 19.25 -11.13 -7.78
C VAL A 561 20.32 -10.05 -7.81
N PHE A 562 20.15 -9.05 -6.96
CA PHE A 562 21.16 -8.03 -6.68
C PHE A 562 21.81 -8.32 -5.32
N GLU A 563 23.15 -8.37 -5.27
CA GLU A 563 23.92 -8.52 -4.02
C GLU A 563 24.63 -7.20 -3.69
N ALA A 564 24.42 -6.70 -2.48
CA ALA A 564 25.05 -5.49 -2.00
C ALA A 564 26.51 -5.77 -1.58
N ASP A 565 27.48 -5.34 -2.40
CA ASP A 565 28.91 -5.29 -2.00
C ASP A 565 29.20 -4.01 -1.17
N ALA A 566 28.24 -3.08 -1.07
CA ALA A 566 28.32 -1.79 -0.37
C ALA A 566 26.95 -1.39 0.21
N PHE A 567 26.86 -0.27 0.93
CA PHE A 567 25.57 0.25 1.40
C PHE A 567 24.76 0.80 0.24
N CYS A 568 23.46 0.55 0.16
CA CYS A 568 22.62 1.04 -0.93
C CYS A 568 21.44 1.82 -0.39
N GLN A 569 21.21 3.03 -0.93
CA GLN A 569 19.93 3.71 -0.81
C GLN A 569 19.01 3.17 -1.90
N VAL A 570 17.87 2.64 -1.50
CA VAL A 570 16.79 2.20 -2.39
C VAL A 570 15.65 3.21 -2.28
N THR A 571 15.18 3.74 -3.40
CA THR A 571 14.01 4.64 -3.43
C THR A 571 13.02 4.17 -4.47
N TYR A 572 11.77 4.01 -4.04
CA TYR A 572 10.65 3.67 -4.89
C TYR A 572 9.83 4.91 -5.21
N ARG A 573 9.62 5.12 -6.50
CA ARG A 573 8.96 6.32 -7.03
C ARG A 573 7.80 5.94 -7.92
N THR A 574 6.67 6.62 -7.72
CA THR A 574 5.48 6.46 -8.54
C THR A 574 5.04 7.76 -9.19
N ALA A 575 4.58 7.68 -10.44
CA ALA A 575 3.88 8.78 -11.11
C ALA A 575 2.36 8.66 -10.97
N ALA A 576 1.86 7.49 -10.55
CA ALA A 576 0.44 7.15 -10.50
C ALA A 576 0.14 6.42 -9.20
N ILE A 577 -0.17 7.19 -8.16
CA ILE A 577 -0.51 6.66 -6.82
C ILE A 577 -1.63 5.63 -6.95
N ARG A 578 -1.33 4.38 -6.60
CA ARG A 578 -2.34 3.38 -6.30
C ARG A 578 -2.71 3.49 -4.83
N ARG A 579 -4.00 3.31 -4.54
CA ARG A 579 -4.52 3.31 -3.19
C ARG A 579 -5.09 1.92 -2.93
N GLY A 580 -4.79 1.39 -1.75
CA GLY A 580 -5.39 0.15 -1.28
C GLY A 580 -6.87 0.35 -0.97
N PRO A 581 -7.57 -0.72 -0.56
CA PRO A 581 -9.02 -0.69 -0.27
C PRO A 581 -9.44 0.39 0.74
N LEU A 582 -8.52 0.81 1.63
CA LEU A 582 -8.74 1.84 2.65
C LEU A 582 -8.45 3.28 2.18
N GLY A 583 -8.21 3.48 0.88
CA GLY A 583 -7.85 4.80 0.32
C GLY A 583 -6.44 5.28 0.69
N ILE A 584 -5.68 4.49 1.46
CA ILE A 584 -4.29 4.74 1.82
C ILE A 584 -3.42 4.48 0.59
N PRO A 585 -2.51 5.39 0.21
CA PRO A 585 -1.55 5.14 -0.85
C PRO A 585 -0.72 3.89 -0.56
N LEU A 586 -0.64 2.97 -1.52
CA LEU A 586 0.20 1.78 -1.42
C LEU A 586 1.67 2.21 -1.45
N LEU A 587 2.40 1.80 -0.42
CA LEU A 587 3.84 1.97 -0.27
C LEU A 587 4.57 0.75 -0.86
N LEU A 588 5.89 0.90 -1.02
CA LEU A 588 6.74 -0.19 -1.50
C LEU A 588 6.55 -1.49 -0.71
N ASN A 589 6.37 -1.42 0.61
CA ASN A 589 6.27 -2.56 1.52
C ASN A 589 4.83 -3.08 1.69
N ASP A 590 3.85 -2.46 1.02
CA ASP A 590 2.48 -2.97 1.00
C ASP A 590 2.34 -4.02 -0.10
N LEU A 591 1.91 -5.24 0.25
CA LEU A 591 1.57 -6.27 -0.73
C LEU A 591 0.06 -6.23 -1.00
N ASP A 592 -0.33 -6.04 -2.26
CA ASP A 592 -1.73 -6.12 -2.72
C ASP A 592 -2.06 -7.44 -3.45
N ARG A 593 -1.09 -8.36 -3.47
CA ARG A 593 -1.21 -9.73 -4.01
C ARG A 593 -0.45 -10.74 -3.14
N ASP A 594 -0.88 -12.00 -3.18
CA ASP A 594 -0.16 -13.09 -2.53
C ASP A 594 1.19 -13.38 -3.20
N ILE A 595 2.13 -13.91 -2.41
CA ILE A 595 3.45 -14.35 -2.88
C ILE A 595 3.29 -15.66 -3.67
N PRO A 596 3.61 -15.69 -4.98
CA PRO A 596 3.46 -16.90 -5.78
C PRO A 596 4.44 -18.02 -5.37
N ASP A 597 4.04 -19.28 -5.53
CA ASP A 597 4.90 -20.45 -5.26
C ASP A 597 6.23 -20.43 -6.02
N ALA A 598 6.22 -19.88 -7.25
CA ALA A 598 7.40 -19.69 -8.06
C ALA A 598 8.41 -18.73 -7.39
N MET A 599 7.94 -17.65 -6.77
CA MET A 599 8.77 -16.75 -5.99
C MET A 599 9.28 -17.45 -4.72
N GLY A 600 8.43 -18.24 -4.05
CA GLY A 600 8.86 -19.04 -2.90
C GLY A 600 9.97 -20.04 -3.23
N THR A 601 9.93 -20.64 -4.43
CA THR A 601 10.99 -21.53 -4.94
C THR A 601 12.28 -20.75 -5.21
N LEU A 602 12.17 -19.62 -5.89
CA LEU A 602 13.30 -18.74 -6.15
C LEU A 602 13.98 -18.26 -4.86
N ILE A 603 13.20 -17.90 -3.84
CA ILE A 603 13.73 -17.50 -2.52
C ILE A 603 14.55 -18.65 -1.93
N ARG A 604 14.02 -19.89 -1.92
CA ARG A 604 14.77 -21.05 -1.42
C ARG A 604 16.09 -21.25 -2.18
N ASP A 605 16.07 -21.10 -3.50
CA ASP A 605 17.28 -21.21 -4.32
C ASP A 605 18.31 -20.12 -3.96
N VAL A 606 17.87 -18.88 -3.73
CA VAL A 606 18.74 -17.77 -3.33
C VAL A 606 19.31 -17.93 -1.93
N LEU A 607 18.52 -18.45 -0.98
CA LEU A 607 18.97 -18.76 0.38
C LEU A 607 19.99 -19.91 0.41
N ALA A 608 19.99 -20.79 -0.60
CA ALA A 608 20.94 -21.89 -0.75
C ALA A 608 22.24 -21.50 -1.47
N LEU A 609 22.35 -20.30 -2.02
CA LEU A 609 23.58 -19.80 -2.64
C LEU A 609 24.68 -19.57 -1.60
N ASP A 610 25.95 -19.64 -2.04
CA ASP A 610 27.11 -19.36 -1.20
C ASP A 610 26.95 -18.02 -0.44
N PRO A 611 27.39 -17.91 0.82
CA PRO A 611 27.33 -16.66 1.56
C PRO A 611 28.04 -15.50 0.83
N PRO A 612 27.52 -14.27 0.93
CA PRO A 612 28.18 -13.06 0.43
C PRO A 612 29.59 -12.92 1.00
N ARG A 613 30.48 -12.30 0.21
CA ARG A 613 31.88 -12.05 0.65
C ARG A 613 32.01 -10.85 1.59
N SER A 614 30.99 -10.01 1.63
CA SER A 614 30.89 -8.83 2.47
C SER A 614 29.69 -8.97 3.38
N TRP A 615 29.82 -8.47 4.60
CA TRP A 615 28.73 -8.41 5.57
C TRP A 615 28.91 -7.16 6.42
N ALA A 616 27.81 -6.47 6.72
CA ALA A 616 27.77 -5.37 7.67
C ALA A 616 26.52 -5.52 8.56
N PRO A 617 26.60 -5.12 9.85
CA PRO A 617 25.43 -5.13 10.72
C PRO A 617 24.37 -4.16 10.20
N ARG A 618 23.10 -4.56 10.27
CA ARG A 618 21.96 -3.70 9.88
C ARG A 618 21.74 -2.55 10.86
N ASN A 619 21.93 -2.79 12.16
CA ASN A 619 21.80 -1.80 13.23
C ASN A 619 23.16 -1.62 13.94
N PRO A 620 24.14 -1.01 13.26
CA PRO A 620 25.47 -0.78 13.82
C PRO A 620 25.39 0.08 15.10
N GLN A 621 26.17 -0.27 16.11
CA GLN A 621 26.43 0.57 17.28
C GLN A 621 27.83 1.19 17.15
N GLU A 622 27.99 2.48 17.43
CA GLU A 622 29.31 3.15 17.42
C GLU A 622 30.27 2.48 18.41
N GLU A 623 29.74 1.99 19.53
CA GLU A 623 30.48 1.29 20.59
C GLU A 623 31.21 0.04 20.07
N ASP A 624 30.66 -0.60 19.03
CA ASP A 624 31.23 -1.79 18.38
C ASP A 624 32.22 -1.42 17.25
N GLY A 625 32.54 -0.13 17.08
CA GLY A 625 33.43 0.38 16.05
C GLY A 625 32.82 0.46 14.65
N TRP A 626 31.50 0.36 14.54
CA TRP A 626 30.78 0.46 13.26
C TRP A 626 30.24 1.87 13.03
N ALA A 627 30.34 2.35 11.79
CA ALA A 627 29.70 3.59 11.38
C ALA A 627 28.17 3.42 11.33
N VAL A 628 27.45 4.41 11.86
CA VAL A 628 25.99 4.39 11.96
C VAL A 628 25.32 4.91 10.70
N ALA A 629 24.19 4.29 10.32
CA ALA A 629 23.40 4.71 9.18
C ALA A 629 22.75 6.09 9.40
N ALA A 630 22.42 6.78 8.32
CA ALA A 630 21.66 8.04 8.35
C ALA A 630 22.23 9.18 9.22
N THR A 631 23.55 9.23 9.38
CA THR A 631 24.25 10.27 10.16
C THR A 631 24.74 11.46 9.33
N ASP A 632 24.86 11.30 7.99
CA ASP A 632 25.35 12.32 7.08
C ASP A 632 24.42 12.45 5.84
N PRO A 633 23.26 13.12 5.99
CA PRO A 633 22.30 13.27 4.89
C PRO A 633 22.92 14.03 3.71
N GLN A 634 22.88 13.39 2.55
CA GLN A 634 23.53 13.90 1.34
C GLN A 634 22.61 14.80 0.50
N PRO A 635 23.14 15.85 -0.16
CA PRO A 635 22.34 16.72 -1.00
C PRO A 635 21.89 16.02 -2.30
N PRO A 636 20.84 16.53 -3.00
CA PRO A 636 20.30 15.90 -4.21
C PRO A 636 21.33 15.66 -5.32
N GLU A 637 22.34 16.52 -5.44
CA GLU A 637 23.44 16.38 -6.40
C GLU A 637 24.24 15.09 -6.21
N ARG A 638 24.31 14.56 -4.97
CA ARG A 638 24.96 13.26 -4.70
C ARG A 638 24.19 12.11 -5.35
N TRP A 639 22.86 12.16 -5.25
CA TRP A 639 21.95 11.14 -5.74
C TRP A 639 21.64 11.31 -7.25
N LEU A 640 21.72 12.53 -7.76
CA LEU A 640 21.57 12.87 -9.18
C LEU A 640 22.67 13.87 -9.63
N PRO A 641 23.86 13.38 -10.02
CA PRO A 641 25.04 14.19 -10.35
C PRO A 641 24.82 15.21 -11.46
N GLN A 642 23.83 14.99 -12.32
CA GLN A 642 23.44 15.91 -13.38
C GLN A 642 22.98 17.27 -12.82
N LEU A 643 22.52 17.33 -11.57
CA LEU A 643 22.17 18.58 -10.90
C LEU A 643 23.39 19.45 -10.58
N GLU A 644 24.60 18.88 -10.49
CA GLU A 644 25.82 19.66 -10.24
C GLU A 644 26.04 20.72 -11.32
N ARG A 645 26.31 21.95 -10.91
CA ARG A 645 26.76 23.01 -11.82
C ARG A 645 28.24 22.78 -12.10
N ARG A 646 28.58 22.27 -13.28
CA ARG A 646 29.97 22.23 -13.73
C ARG A 646 30.54 23.65 -13.70
N ARG A 647 31.59 23.89 -12.90
CA ARG A 647 32.38 25.13 -12.99
C ARG A 647 32.84 25.25 -14.44
N ARG A 648 32.38 26.28 -15.16
CA ARG A 648 32.96 26.63 -16.46
C ARG A 648 34.47 26.74 -16.26
N ASN A 649 35.27 26.09 -17.12
CA ASN A 649 36.68 26.38 -17.23
C ASN A 649 36.86 27.91 -17.33
N VAL A 650 37.39 28.53 -16.28
CA VAL A 650 37.65 29.98 -16.13
C VAL A 650 38.82 30.42 -17.03
N ARG A 651 38.94 29.87 -18.25
CA ARG A 651 40.02 30.16 -19.19
C ARG A 651 39.57 30.78 -20.52
N ARG A 652 38.33 31.26 -20.63
CA ARG A 652 37.87 31.94 -21.85
C ARG A 652 37.22 33.32 -21.69
N ASP A 653 37.29 33.93 -20.50
CA ASP A 653 36.94 35.36 -20.30
C ASP A 653 38.16 36.15 -19.80
N ARG A 654 39.29 36.01 -20.51
CA ARG A 654 40.36 37.01 -20.53
C ARG A 654 40.76 37.25 -21.99
N SER A 655 39.90 37.98 -22.68
CA SER A 655 40.23 38.72 -23.90
C SER A 655 40.10 40.20 -23.56
#